data_AF-G3HT71-F1
#
_entry.id   AF-G3HT71-F1
#
_cell.length_a   1.000
_cell.length_b   1.000
_cell.length_c   1.000
_cell.angle_alpha   90.00
_cell.angle_beta   90.00
_cell.angle_gamma   90.00
#
_symmetry.space_group_name_H-M   'P 1'
#
loop_
_entity.id
_entity.type
_entity.pdbx_description
1 polymer ?
#
loop_
_entity_poly.entity_id
_entity_poly.type
_entity_poly.pdbx_seq_one_letter_code
_entity_poly.pdbx_strand_id
1 'polypeptide(L)'
;MDLVTCLLDFRLNLTSNRSIVPRLAASLAACAQLSALAASHRMWALQRLRRLLTTEFGQSININRLLGENDGETRALSFTGSALAALVKGLPEALQRQFEYEDPIVRGGKQLLHSPFFKVLVALACDLELDTLPCCAETHKWAWFRRYCMASRVAVALDKRTPLPRLFLDEVAKKIRELMADSENMDVLHESHSIFKREQDEQLVQWMNRRPDDWTLSAGGSGTIYGWGHNHRGQLGGIEGAKVKVPTPCEALATLRPVQLIGGEQTLFAVTADGKLYATGYGAGGRLGIGGTESVSTPTLLESIQHVFIKKVAVNSGGKHCLALSSEGEVYSWGEAEDGKLGHGNRSPCDRPRVIESLRGIEVVDVAAGGAHSACVTAAGDLYTWGKGRYGRLGHSDSEDQLKPKLVEALQGHRVIDIACGSGDAQTLCLTDDDTVWSWGDGDYGKLGRGGSDGCKVPMKIDSLTGLGVVKVECGSQFSVALTKSGAVYTWGKGDYHRLGHGSDDHVRRPRQVQGLQGKKVIAIATGSLHCVCCTEDGEVYTWGDNDEGQLGDGTTNAIQRPRLVAALQGKKVNRVACGSAHTLAWSTSKPASAGKLPAQVPMEYNHLQEIPIIALRNRLLLLHHISELFCPCIPMFDLEGSLDETGLGPSVGFDTLRGILISQGKEAAFRKVVQATMVRDRQHGPVVELNRIQVKRSRSKGGLAGPDGTKSVFGQMCAKMSSFSPDSLLLPHRVWKVKFVGESVDDCGGGYSESIAEICEELQNGLTPLLIVTPNGRDESGANRDCYLLNPATRAPVHCSMFRFLGVLLGIAIRTGSPLSLNLAEPVWKQLAGMSLTIADLSEVDKDFIPGLMYIRDNEATSEEFEAMSLPFTVPSASGQDIQLSSKHTHITLDNRAEYVRLAINYRLHEFDEQVAAVREGMARVVPVPLLSLFTGYELETMVCGCFVLPRTALVH
;
A
#
# COMPACT_ATOMS: atom_id res chain seq x y z
N MET A 1 33.68 7.67 38.31
CA MET A 1 33.04 8.94 37.94
C MET A 1 32.85 9.02 36.44
N ASP A 2 33.90 8.95 35.62
CA ASP A 2 33.83 9.05 34.14
C ASP A 2 32.82 8.12 33.45
N LEU A 3 32.69 6.88 33.93
CA LEU A 3 31.73 5.90 33.40
C LEU A 3 30.26 6.29 33.70
N VAL A 4 30.02 6.98 34.82
CA VAL A 4 28.70 7.48 35.25
C VAL A 4 28.36 8.79 34.54
N THR A 5 29.33 9.70 34.37
CA THR A 5 29.16 10.91 33.56
C THR A 5 28.91 10.60 32.08
N CYS A 6 29.57 9.57 31.53
CA CYS A 6 29.28 9.08 30.17
C CYS A 6 27.86 8.49 30.03
N LEU A 7 27.32 7.87 31.09
CA LEU A 7 25.96 7.32 31.07
C LEU A 7 24.87 8.40 31.10
N LEU A 8 25.11 9.50 31.83
CA LEU A 8 24.15 10.58 32.03
C LEU A 8 24.12 11.59 30.86
N ASP A 9 25.27 12.16 30.49
CA ASP A 9 25.32 13.24 29.47
C ASP A 9 25.72 12.76 28.06
N PHE A 10 26.05 11.48 27.90
CA PHE A 10 26.59 10.87 26.66
C PHE A 10 27.71 11.68 25.97
N ARG A 11 28.51 12.42 26.77
CA ARG A 11 29.70 13.15 26.29
C ARG A 11 30.94 12.28 26.51
N LEU A 12 31.35 11.55 25.47
CA LEU A 12 32.60 10.78 25.47
C LEU A 12 33.79 11.73 25.29
N ASN A 13 34.40 12.19 26.38
CA ASN A 13 35.65 12.97 26.34
C ASN A 13 36.88 12.02 26.33
N LEU A 14 37.67 12.08 25.26
CA LEU A 14 38.58 11.01 24.82
C LEU A 14 40.07 11.15 25.16
N THR A 15 40.46 11.99 26.11
CA THR A 15 41.88 12.20 26.38
C THR A 15 42.58 11.06 27.14
N SER A 16 41.93 9.95 27.56
CA SER A 16 42.63 8.98 28.42
C SER A 16 42.31 7.47 28.41
N ASN A 17 41.30 6.88 27.74
CA ASN A 17 41.22 5.39 27.72
C ASN A 17 40.30 4.71 26.68
N ARG A 18 40.88 4.06 25.66
CA ARG A 18 40.14 3.20 24.69
C ARG A 18 39.53 1.93 25.33
N SER A 19 39.94 1.56 26.55
CA SER A 19 39.44 0.37 27.26
C SER A 19 38.06 0.54 27.91
N ILE A 20 37.53 1.77 27.97
CA ILE A 20 36.25 2.07 28.62
C ILE A 20 35.06 1.58 27.79
N VAL A 21 35.13 1.66 26.47
CA VAL A 21 34.02 1.35 25.55
C VAL A 21 33.57 -0.12 25.65
N PRO A 22 34.46 -1.13 25.56
CA PRO A 22 34.05 -2.53 25.73
C PRO A 22 33.53 -2.86 27.13
N ARG A 23 34.06 -2.21 28.17
CA ARG A 23 33.60 -2.40 29.57
C ARG A 23 32.21 -1.81 29.78
N LEU A 24 31.95 -0.64 29.20
CA LEU A 24 30.63 -0.01 29.23
C LEU A 24 29.61 -0.86 28.47
N ALA A 25 29.97 -1.38 27.28
CA ALA A 25 29.12 -2.27 26.51
C ALA A 25 28.78 -3.56 27.29
N ALA A 26 29.76 -4.18 27.95
CA ALA A 26 29.54 -5.36 28.79
C ALA A 26 28.62 -5.07 29.99
N SER A 27 28.79 -3.94 30.66
CA SER A 27 27.93 -3.52 31.78
C SER A 27 26.50 -3.26 31.34
N LEU A 28 26.30 -2.55 30.22
CA LEU A 28 24.98 -2.28 29.67
C LEU A 28 24.29 -3.59 29.21
N ALA A 29 25.04 -4.49 28.58
CA ALA A 29 24.53 -5.82 28.21
C ALA A 29 24.15 -6.67 29.44
N ALA A 30 24.92 -6.60 30.54
CA ALA A 30 24.56 -7.26 31.79
C ALA A 30 23.25 -6.67 32.36
N CYS A 31 23.13 -5.34 32.43
CA CYS A 31 21.90 -4.66 32.87
C CYS A 31 20.68 -5.05 32.04
N ALA A 32 20.82 -5.17 30.72
CA ALA A 32 19.73 -5.60 29.84
C ALA A 32 19.21 -7.02 30.17
N GLN A 33 20.05 -7.88 30.74
CA GLN A 33 19.75 -9.29 31.05
C GLN A 33 19.39 -9.53 32.53
N LEU A 34 19.50 -8.53 33.41
CA LEU A 34 19.22 -8.68 34.84
C LEU A 34 17.71 -8.72 35.12
N SER A 35 17.19 -9.88 35.52
CA SER A 35 15.78 -10.09 35.86
C SER A 35 15.27 -9.23 37.03
N ALA A 36 16.17 -8.79 37.91
CA ALA A 36 15.86 -7.89 39.02
C ALA A 36 15.48 -6.47 38.58
N LEU A 37 15.79 -6.08 37.33
CA LEU A 37 15.47 -4.75 36.80
C LEU A 37 14.08 -4.74 36.11
N ALA A 38 13.33 -3.67 36.37
CA ALA A 38 12.09 -3.38 35.65
C ALA A 38 12.31 -3.33 34.13
N ALA A 39 11.27 -3.62 33.35
CA ALA A 39 11.34 -3.65 31.89
C ALA A 39 11.82 -2.31 31.30
N SER A 40 11.40 -1.18 31.87
CA SER A 40 11.84 0.16 31.47
C SER A 40 13.35 0.38 31.66
N HIS A 41 13.93 -0.14 32.75
CA HIS A 41 15.37 -0.03 33.01
C HIS A 41 16.20 -0.93 32.08
N ARG A 42 15.71 -2.15 31.80
CA ARG A 42 16.34 -3.05 30.82
C ARG A 42 16.29 -2.47 29.41
N MET A 43 15.17 -1.83 29.05
CA MET A 43 15.02 -1.10 27.79
C MET A 43 16.04 0.03 27.67
N TRP A 44 16.13 0.86 28.71
CA TRP A 44 17.09 1.96 28.74
C TRP A 44 18.53 1.46 28.56
N ALA A 45 18.89 0.32 29.19
CA ALA A 45 20.20 -0.28 29.01
C ALA A 45 20.45 -0.74 27.56
N LEU A 46 19.46 -1.35 26.90
CA LEU A 46 19.55 -1.74 25.47
C LEU A 46 19.67 -0.52 24.55
N GLN A 47 18.89 0.54 24.80
CA GLN A 47 18.97 1.78 24.02
C GLN A 47 20.34 2.44 24.15
N ARG A 48 20.89 2.52 25.37
CA ARG A 48 22.23 3.07 25.62
C ARG A 48 23.31 2.18 25.03
N LEU A 49 23.16 0.85 25.06
CA LEU A 49 24.08 -0.09 24.40
C LEU A 49 24.10 0.13 22.88
N ARG A 50 22.93 0.21 22.25
CA ARG A 50 22.81 0.51 20.83
C ARG A 50 23.45 1.85 20.47
N ARG A 51 23.17 2.90 21.26
CA ARG A 51 23.79 4.23 21.06
C ARG A 51 25.32 4.15 21.14
N LEU A 52 25.87 3.35 22.04
CA LEU A 52 27.32 3.15 22.15
C LEU A 52 27.91 2.45 20.91
N LEU A 53 27.28 1.35 20.48
CA LEU A 53 27.72 0.54 19.33
C LEU A 53 27.69 1.29 18.00
N THR A 54 26.84 2.31 17.89
CA THR A 54 26.65 3.08 16.68
C THR A 54 27.53 4.34 16.58
N THR A 55 28.31 4.64 17.62
CA THR A 55 29.37 5.65 17.55
C THR A 55 30.58 5.13 16.76
N GLU A 56 31.47 6.03 16.35
CA GLU A 56 32.76 5.68 15.72
C GLU A 56 33.59 4.69 16.57
N PHE A 57 33.38 4.66 17.90
CA PHE A 57 34.08 3.79 18.83
C PHE A 57 33.48 2.38 18.91
N GLY A 58 32.25 2.17 18.44
CA GLY A 58 31.59 0.87 18.39
C GLY A 58 32.32 -0.13 17.49
N GLN A 59 33.05 0.35 16.48
CA GLN A 59 33.91 -0.47 15.60
C GLN A 59 34.99 -1.25 16.36
N SER A 60 35.32 -0.86 17.59
CA SER A 60 36.25 -1.61 18.46
C SER A 60 35.68 -2.93 18.99
N ILE A 61 34.37 -3.15 18.85
CA ILE A 61 33.66 -4.35 19.29
C ILE A 61 33.41 -5.24 18.06
N ASN A 62 34.24 -6.26 17.89
CA ASN A 62 34.13 -7.21 16.78
C ASN A 62 33.27 -8.42 17.16
N ILE A 63 32.13 -8.58 16.48
CA ILE A 63 31.10 -9.59 16.77
C ILE A 63 31.55 -10.99 16.37
N ASN A 64 32.24 -11.14 15.23
CA ASN A 64 32.78 -12.43 14.78
C ASN A 64 33.79 -12.99 15.79
N ARG A 65 34.61 -12.10 16.39
CA ARG A 65 35.51 -12.44 17.51
C ARG A 65 34.76 -12.80 18.81
N LEU A 66 33.58 -12.21 19.07
CA LEU A 66 32.73 -12.53 20.23
C LEU A 66 32.02 -13.89 20.07
N LEU A 67 31.70 -14.27 18.83
CA LEU A 67 31.03 -15.53 18.49
C LEU A 67 31.98 -16.71 18.37
N GLY A 68 33.29 -16.46 18.15
CA GLY A 68 34.34 -17.46 18.20
C GLY A 68 34.75 -18.04 16.84
N GLU A 69 34.51 -17.32 15.74
CA GLU A 69 35.01 -17.72 14.42
C GLU A 69 36.48 -17.29 14.28
N ASN A 70 37.34 -18.29 14.07
CA ASN A 70 38.80 -18.15 13.99
C ASN A 70 39.23 -17.34 12.77
N ASP A 71 40.02 -16.30 13.00
CA ASP A 71 41.09 -15.92 12.07
C ASP A 71 42.37 -15.64 12.86
N GLY A 72 43.46 -16.29 12.43
CA GLY A 72 44.69 -16.51 13.18
C GLY A 72 45.61 -15.30 13.33
N GLU A 73 45.17 -14.23 14.00
CA GLU A 73 46.05 -13.15 14.43
C GLU A 73 46.04 -12.87 15.93
N THR A 74 47.25 -12.83 16.49
CA THR A 74 47.58 -12.74 17.91
C THR A 74 47.32 -11.38 18.56
N ARG A 75 46.77 -11.45 19.79
CA ARG A 75 46.82 -10.47 20.90
C ARG A 75 46.13 -9.10 20.72
N ALA A 76 44.79 -9.11 20.86
CA ALA A 76 44.03 -8.08 21.58
C ALA A 76 42.83 -8.74 22.29
N LEU A 77 42.50 -8.28 23.52
CA LEU A 77 41.48 -8.79 24.47
C LEU A 77 40.40 -9.74 23.90
N SER A 78 40.49 -11.03 24.20
CA SER A 78 39.44 -12.02 23.93
C SER A 78 38.25 -11.81 24.88
N PHE A 79 37.05 -11.61 24.35
CA PHE A 79 35.80 -11.39 25.10
C PHE A 79 34.91 -12.66 25.20
N THR A 80 35.48 -13.83 24.91
CA THR A 80 34.80 -15.13 25.02
C THR A 80 34.37 -15.37 26.47
N GLY A 81 33.08 -15.12 26.79
CA GLY A 81 32.52 -15.22 28.15
C GLY A 81 31.94 -13.94 28.74
N SER A 82 31.96 -12.81 28.02
CA SER A 82 31.36 -11.55 28.49
C SER A 82 29.82 -11.56 28.42
N ALA A 83 29.15 -10.73 29.25
CA ALA A 83 27.70 -10.55 29.21
C ALA A 83 27.20 -10.06 27.83
N LEU A 84 28.05 -9.33 27.09
CA LEU A 84 27.79 -8.92 25.71
C LEU A 84 27.77 -10.13 24.75
N ALA A 85 28.73 -11.06 24.88
CA ALA A 85 28.74 -12.28 24.07
C ALA A 85 27.51 -13.16 24.33
N ALA A 86 27.07 -13.27 25.59
CA ALA A 86 25.85 -14.00 25.95
C ALA A 86 24.60 -13.35 25.33
N LEU A 87 24.49 -12.03 25.39
CA LEU A 87 23.39 -11.28 24.78
C LEU A 87 23.33 -11.52 23.27
N VAL A 88 24.46 -11.39 22.57
CA VAL A 88 24.54 -11.57 21.11
C VAL A 88 24.17 -12.99 20.70
N LYS A 89 24.62 -14.02 21.43
CA LYS A 89 24.26 -15.42 21.15
C LYS A 89 22.78 -15.72 21.32
N GLY A 90 22.12 -15.10 22.31
CA GLY A 90 20.68 -15.27 22.54
C GLY A 90 19.78 -14.36 21.69
N LEU A 91 20.36 -13.36 21.02
CA LEU A 91 19.62 -12.31 20.32
C LEU A 91 18.75 -12.85 19.16
N PRO A 92 19.22 -13.78 18.29
CA PRO A 92 18.37 -14.34 17.23
C PRO A 92 17.12 -15.03 17.78
N GLU A 93 17.26 -15.86 18.81
CA GLU A 93 16.13 -16.58 19.39
C GLU A 93 15.12 -15.63 20.07
N ALA A 94 15.62 -14.62 20.79
CA ALA A 94 14.79 -13.60 21.40
C ALA A 94 14.05 -12.75 20.35
N LEU A 95 14.74 -12.35 19.29
CA LEU A 95 14.20 -11.55 18.20
C LEU A 95 13.08 -12.32 17.46
N GLN A 96 13.32 -13.59 17.14
CA GLN A 96 12.34 -14.43 16.47
C GLN A 96 11.10 -14.66 17.32
N ARG A 97 11.25 -15.01 18.61
CA ARG A 97 10.12 -15.18 19.52
C ARG A 97 9.28 -13.92 19.65
N GLN A 98 9.92 -12.77 19.75
CA GLN A 98 9.22 -11.49 19.87
C GLN A 98 8.46 -11.16 18.58
N PHE A 99 9.07 -11.42 17.41
CA PHE A 99 8.40 -11.23 16.12
C PHE A 99 7.19 -12.15 15.96
N GLU A 100 7.32 -13.45 16.24
CA GLU A 100 6.22 -14.43 16.14
C GLU A 100 5.05 -14.09 17.09
N TYR A 101 5.33 -13.44 18.22
CA TYR A 101 4.31 -12.97 19.15
C TYR A 101 3.62 -11.68 18.68
N GLU A 102 4.37 -10.67 18.23
CA GLU A 102 3.81 -9.35 17.91
C GLU A 102 3.29 -9.23 16.48
N ASP A 103 3.92 -9.86 15.49
CA ASP A 103 3.57 -9.69 14.06
C ASP A 103 2.10 -10.07 13.77
N PRO A 104 1.51 -11.15 14.30
CA PRO A 104 0.08 -11.43 14.10
C PRO A 104 -0.84 -10.36 14.71
N ILE A 105 -0.42 -9.73 15.82
CA ILE A 105 -1.18 -8.68 16.51
C ILE A 105 -1.15 -7.39 15.70
N VAL A 106 0.03 -7.05 15.15
CA VAL A 106 0.24 -5.86 14.31
C VAL A 106 -0.44 -6.05 12.94
N ARG A 107 -0.22 -7.18 12.27
CA ARG A 107 -0.88 -7.52 11.00
C ARG A 107 -2.39 -7.62 11.13
N GLY A 108 -2.87 -8.13 12.27
CA GLY A 108 -4.31 -8.20 12.59
C GLY A 108 -4.93 -6.87 13.02
N GLY A 109 -4.16 -5.77 13.09
CA GLY A 109 -4.69 -4.44 13.41
C GLY A 109 -4.98 -4.16 14.87
N LYS A 110 -4.67 -5.09 15.78
CA LYS A 110 -4.83 -4.87 17.22
C LYS A 110 -3.81 -3.87 17.76
N GLN A 111 -2.64 -3.80 17.11
CA GLN A 111 -1.59 -2.81 17.37
C GLN A 111 -1.16 -2.18 16.04
N LEU A 112 -0.87 -0.87 16.04
CA LEU A 112 -0.52 -0.13 14.83
C LEU A 112 0.96 -0.28 14.47
N LEU A 113 1.80 -0.37 15.50
CA LEU A 113 3.25 -0.48 15.43
C LEU A 113 3.69 -1.61 16.36
N HIS A 114 4.86 -2.17 16.12
CA HIS A 114 5.50 -3.05 17.08
C HIS A 114 5.85 -2.30 18.38
N SER A 115 6.03 -3.05 19.45
CA SER A 115 6.39 -2.47 20.75
C SER A 115 7.73 -1.73 20.66
N PRO A 116 7.95 -0.67 21.48
CA PRO A 116 9.25 -0.03 21.59
C PRO A 116 10.39 -1.03 21.89
N PHE A 117 10.08 -2.13 22.57
CA PHE A 117 11.04 -3.19 22.88
C PHE A 117 11.51 -3.90 21.62
N PHE A 118 10.56 -4.37 20.80
CA PHE A 118 10.88 -5.04 19.55
C PHE A 118 11.65 -4.12 18.60
N LYS A 119 11.25 -2.83 18.51
CA LYS A 119 11.94 -1.83 17.68
C LYS A 119 13.41 -1.65 18.08
N VAL A 120 13.70 -1.56 19.39
CA VAL A 120 15.09 -1.47 19.88
C VAL A 120 15.85 -2.76 19.60
N LEU A 121 15.20 -3.92 19.77
CA LEU A 121 15.81 -5.24 19.57
C LEU A 121 16.19 -5.50 18.11
N VAL A 122 15.26 -5.25 17.17
CA VAL A 122 15.50 -5.43 15.74
C VAL A 122 16.54 -4.45 15.21
N ALA A 123 16.53 -3.21 15.69
CA ALA A 123 17.52 -2.21 15.31
C ALA A 123 18.91 -2.57 15.84
N LEU A 124 19.02 -3.00 17.10
CA LEU A 124 20.27 -3.50 17.66
C LEU A 124 20.79 -4.72 16.87
N ALA A 125 19.92 -5.67 16.51
CA ALA A 125 20.29 -6.84 15.71
C ALA A 125 20.80 -6.46 14.31
N CYS A 126 20.18 -5.45 13.68
CA CYS A 126 20.60 -4.90 12.40
C CYS A 126 21.97 -4.20 12.49
N ASP A 127 22.16 -3.37 13.53
CA ASP A 127 23.42 -2.66 13.79
C ASP A 127 24.57 -3.64 14.11
N LEU A 128 24.24 -4.82 14.64
CA LEU A 128 25.15 -5.94 14.89
C LEU A 128 25.33 -6.88 13.68
N GLU A 129 24.74 -6.57 12.53
CA GLU A 129 24.86 -7.36 11.29
C GLU A 129 24.46 -8.85 11.44
N LEU A 130 23.52 -9.16 12.33
CA LEU A 130 23.08 -10.54 12.56
C LEU A 130 22.47 -11.21 11.32
N ASP A 131 22.01 -10.43 10.34
CA ASP A 131 21.47 -10.90 9.07
C ASP A 131 22.51 -11.56 8.16
N THR A 132 23.80 -11.30 8.42
CA THR A 132 24.94 -11.92 7.72
C THR A 132 25.32 -13.29 8.28
N LEU A 133 24.84 -13.63 9.49
CA LEU A 133 25.14 -14.91 10.12
C LEU A 133 24.40 -16.06 9.42
N PRO A 134 25.01 -17.26 9.29
CA PRO A 134 24.38 -18.40 8.59
C PRO A 134 22.98 -18.76 9.11
N CYS A 135 22.75 -18.67 10.42
CA CYS A 135 21.45 -18.96 11.03
C CYS A 135 20.33 -18.02 10.57
N CYS A 136 20.68 -16.81 10.13
CA CYS A 136 19.75 -15.76 9.68
C CYS A 136 19.75 -15.59 8.15
N ALA A 137 20.80 -16.03 7.47
CA ALA A 137 21.01 -15.80 6.04
C ALA A 137 20.20 -16.76 5.13
N GLU A 138 20.08 -18.04 5.51
CA GLU A 138 19.63 -19.07 4.55
C GLU A 138 18.16 -19.48 4.65
N THR A 139 17.46 -19.16 5.75
CA THR A 139 16.08 -19.62 5.95
C THR A 139 15.04 -18.56 5.57
N HIS A 140 13.91 -19.00 5.01
CA HIS A 140 12.76 -18.14 4.68
C HIS A 140 12.18 -17.44 5.92
N LYS A 141 12.37 -18.03 7.11
CA LYS A 141 11.92 -17.51 8.40
C LYS A 141 12.50 -16.14 8.75
N TRP A 142 13.69 -15.80 8.23
CA TRP A 142 14.38 -14.54 8.48
C TRP A 142 14.22 -13.50 7.37
N ALA A 143 13.39 -13.78 6.35
CA ALA A 143 13.21 -12.87 5.21
C ALA A 143 12.73 -11.47 5.63
N TRP A 144 11.86 -11.38 6.64
CA TRP A 144 11.38 -10.11 7.19
C TRP A 144 12.52 -9.28 7.82
N PHE A 145 13.46 -9.94 8.51
CA PHE A 145 14.57 -9.29 9.19
C PHE A 145 15.63 -8.81 8.20
N ARG A 146 15.94 -9.63 7.18
CA ARG A 146 16.84 -9.23 6.08
C ARG A 146 16.29 -8.02 5.32
N ARG A 147 14.97 -8.00 5.07
CA ARG A 147 14.28 -6.84 4.49
C ARG A 147 14.44 -5.60 5.36
N TYR A 148 14.20 -5.73 6.67
CA TYR A 148 14.40 -4.62 7.62
C TYR A 148 15.84 -4.11 7.61
N CYS A 149 16.84 -5.00 7.64
CA CYS A 149 18.24 -4.61 7.64
C CYS A 149 18.63 -3.86 6.37
N MET A 150 18.20 -4.35 5.20
CA MET A 150 18.43 -3.65 3.93
C MET A 150 17.71 -2.29 3.93
N ALA A 151 16.45 -2.23 4.34
CA ALA A 151 15.67 -0.98 4.41
C ALA A 151 16.37 0.07 5.29
N SER A 152 16.81 -0.36 6.47
CA SER A 152 17.52 0.48 7.44
C SER A 152 18.83 1.03 6.87
N ARG A 153 19.68 0.17 6.29
CA ARG A 153 20.98 0.56 5.71
C ARG A 153 20.82 1.50 4.52
N VAL A 154 19.87 1.22 3.61
CA VAL A 154 19.58 2.08 2.45
C VAL A 154 19.04 3.44 2.91
N ALA A 155 18.11 3.46 3.87
CA ALA A 155 17.57 4.69 4.44
C ALA A 155 18.66 5.58 5.07
N VAL A 156 19.53 5.00 5.90
CA VAL A 156 20.68 5.71 6.48
C VAL A 156 21.63 6.22 5.40
N ALA A 157 21.88 5.43 4.35
CA ALA A 157 22.76 5.83 3.25
C ALA A 157 22.20 7.03 2.46
N LEU A 158 20.89 7.06 2.18
CA LEU A 158 20.25 8.21 1.53
C LEU A 158 20.22 9.46 2.42
N ASP A 159 19.95 9.28 3.71
CA ASP A 159 19.91 10.39 4.68
C ASP A 159 21.30 11.03 4.83
N LYS A 160 22.34 10.21 5.06
CA LYS A 160 23.72 10.65 5.24
C LYS A 160 24.49 10.87 3.94
N ARG A 161 23.89 10.57 2.79
CA ARG A 161 24.51 10.64 1.45
C ARG A 161 25.80 9.82 1.34
N THR A 162 25.83 8.65 1.98
CA THR A 162 26.93 7.67 1.90
C THR A 162 26.64 6.61 0.84
N PRO A 163 27.64 5.86 0.35
CA PRO A 163 27.44 4.83 -0.67
C PRO A 163 26.33 3.83 -0.30
N LEU A 164 25.48 3.49 -1.29
CA LEU A 164 24.38 2.56 -1.14
C LEU A 164 24.87 1.09 -1.09
N PRO A 165 24.18 0.18 -0.37
CA PRO A 165 24.51 -1.24 -0.34
C PRO A 165 24.52 -1.88 -1.74
N ARG A 166 25.54 -2.69 -2.04
CA ARG A 166 25.72 -3.27 -3.39
C ARG A 166 24.57 -4.19 -3.82
N LEU A 167 24.09 -5.04 -2.91
CA LEU A 167 22.96 -5.93 -3.17
C LEU A 167 21.70 -5.17 -3.61
N PHE A 168 21.42 -4.02 -2.99
CA PHE A 168 20.31 -3.15 -3.36
C PHE A 168 20.51 -2.55 -4.76
N LEU A 169 21.72 -2.06 -5.06
CA LEU A 169 22.04 -1.51 -6.38
C LEU A 169 21.93 -2.56 -7.49
N ASP A 170 22.33 -3.81 -7.24
CA ASP A 170 22.21 -4.90 -8.22
C ASP A 170 20.73 -5.23 -8.54
N GLU A 171 19.83 -5.15 -7.56
CA GLU A 171 18.37 -5.27 -7.76
C GLU A 171 17.79 -4.10 -8.58
N VAL A 172 18.19 -2.86 -8.26
CA VAL A 172 17.80 -1.67 -9.04
C VAL A 172 18.30 -1.76 -10.48
N ALA A 173 19.56 -2.16 -10.68
CA ALA A 173 20.15 -2.34 -12.00
C ALA A 173 19.45 -3.43 -12.82
N LYS A 174 18.88 -4.46 -12.17
CA LYS A 174 18.02 -5.43 -12.84
C LYS A 174 16.73 -4.78 -13.34
N LYS A 175 16.05 -4.00 -12.49
CA LYS A 175 14.82 -3.27 -12.87
C LYS A 175 15.06 -2.26 -13.99
N ILE A 176 16.18 -1.54 -13.97
CA ILE A 176 16.55 -0.61 -15.04
C ILE A 176 16.73 -1.36 -16.36
N ARG A 177 17.47 -2.48 -16.36
CA ARG A 177 17.68 -3.30 -17.56
C ARG A 177 16.38 -3.84 -18.17
N GLU A 178 15.37 -4.11 -17.34
CA GLU A 178 14.04 -4.52 -17.80
C GLU A 178 13.30 -3.39 -18.55
N LEU A 179 13.62 -2.11 -18.26
CA LEU A 179 12.95 -0.92 -18.79
C LEU A 179 13.70 -0.20 -19.92
N MET A 180 15.02 -0.36 -20.02
CA MET A 180 15.85 0.28 -21.04
C MET A 180 15.45 -0.10 -22.47
N ALA A 181 15.43 0.84 -23.41
CA ALA A 181 15.33 0.49 -24.84
C ALA A 181 16.60 -0.23 -25.34
N ASP A 182 16.50 -0.99 -26.43
CA ASP A 182 17.63 -1.76 -26.96
C ASP A 182 18.78 -0.87 -27.50
N SER A 183 18.52 0.41 -27.75
CA SER A 183 19.51 1.41 -28.16
C SER A 183 20.14 2.19 -26.99
N GLU A 184 19.68 1.98 -25.75
CA GLU A 184 20.20 2.67 -24.55
C GLU A 184 21.41 1.94 -23.95
N ASN A 185 22.40 2.71 -23.47
CA ASN A 185 23.53 2.18 -22.69
C ASN A 185 23.28 2.37 -21.19
N MET A 186 23.74 1.42 -20.38
CA MET A 186 23.60 1.48 -18.91
C MET A 186 24.66 2.40 -18.32
N ASP A 187 24.23 3.39 -17.54
CA ASP A 187 25.10 4.22 -16.68
C ASP A 187 24.76 4.03 -15.19
N VAL A 188 25.56 4.65 -14.33
CA VAL A 188 25.41 4.62 -12.86
C VAL A 188 25.14 6.01 -12.26
N LEU A 189 24.69 6.97 -13.08
CA LEU A 189 24.48 8.36 -12.61
C LEU A 189 23.45 8.44 -11.48
N HIS A 190 22.44 7.57 -11.54
CA HIS A 190 21.38 7.43 -10.52
C HIS A 190 21.89 7.00 -9.13
N GLU A 191 23.09 6.44 -9.05
CA GLU A 191 23.74 6.05 -7.78
C GLU A 191 24.47 7.23 -7.11
N SER A 192 24.77 8.30 -7.86
CA SER A 192 25.64 9.38 -7.40
C SER A 192 24.96 10.40 -6.50
N HIS A 193 25.41 10.50 -5.26
CA HIS A 193 24.98 11.54 -4.32
C HIS A 193 25.54 12.95 -4.63
N SER A 194 26.52 13.08 -5.53
CA SER A 194 26.97 14.40 -5.99
C SER A 194 25.98 15.04 -6.97
N ILE A 195 25.25 14.21 -7.72
CA ILE A 195 24.21 14.62 -8.67
C ILE A 195 22.86 14.72 -7.95
N PHE A 196 22.48 13.64 -7.25
CA PHE A 196 21.20 13.54 -6.55
C PHE A 196 21.36 13.89 -5.07
N LYS A 197 21.24 15.19 -4.78
CA LYS A 197 21.10 15.69 -3.42
C LYS A 197 19.64 15.60 -2.99
N ARG A 198 19.36 16.09 -1.78
CA ARG A 198 18.03 16.01 -1.16
C ARG A 198 16.99 16.72 -2.00
N GLU A 199 17.29 17.92 -2.46
CA GLU A 199 16.38 18.78 -3.20
C GLU A 199 15.97 18.14 -4.55
N GLN A 200 16.90 17.45 -5.22
CA GLN A 200 16.61 16.70 -6.44
C GLN A 200 15.70 15.50 -6.17
N ASP A 201 15.99 14.69 -5.15
CA ASP A 201 15.14 13.54 -4.83
C ASP A 201 13.72 13.99 -4.47
N GLU A 202 13.59 15.04 -3.65
CA GLU A 202 12.29 15.59 -3.23
C GLU A 202 11.49 16.16 -4.41
N GLN A 203 12.12 16.96 -5.30
CA GLN A 203 11.44 17.46 -6.49
C GLN A 203 11.06 16.36 -7.48
N LEU A 204 11.88 15.31 -7.60
CA LEU A 204 11.60 14.18 -8.49
C LEU A 204 10.38 13.38 -8.00
N VAL A 205 10.30 13.11 -6.69
CA VAL A 205 9.13 12.47 -6.08
C VAL A 205 7.90 13.38 -6.16
N GLN A 206 8.05 14.68 -5.94
CA GLN A 206 6.97 15.65 -6.08
C GLN A 206 6.42 15.67 -7.52
N TRP A 207 7.30 15.65 -8.53
CA TRP A 207 6.89 15.59 -9.93
C TRP A 207 6.13 14.28 -10.23
N MET A 208 6.67 13.13 -9.79
CA MET A 208 5.99 11.83 -9.90
C MET A 208 4.59 11.86 -9.27
N ASN A 209 4.46 12.39 -8.06
CA ASN A 209 3.18 12.43 -7.34
C ASN A 209 2.15 13.38 -8.00
N ARG A 210 2.59 14.53 -8.52
CA ARG A 210 1.69 15.54 -9.12
C ARG A 210 1.32 15.24 -10.58
N ARG A 211 2.22 14.61 -11.34
CA ARG A 211 2.01 14.28 -12.76
C ARG A 211 2.41 12.83 -13.03
N PRO A 212 1.65 11.85 -12.51
CA PRO A 212 2.01 10.45 -12.69
C PRO A 212 2.02 9.99 -14.15
N ASP A 213 1.21 10.62 -14.99
CA ASP A 213 1.13 10.33 -16.43
C ASP A 213 2.41 10.69 -17.21
N ASP A 214 3.27 11.56 -16.66
CA ASP A 214 4.59 11.87 -17.25
C ASP A 214 5.54 10.68 -17.10
N TRP A 215 5.36 9.89 -16.04
CA TRP A 215 6.24 8.79 -15.65
C TRP A 215 5.57 7.45 -15.91
N THR A 216 5.44 7.08 -17.18
CA THR A 216 4.91 5.76 -17.54
C THR A 216 5.96 4.66 -17.35
N LEU A 217 6.35 4.43 -16.10
CA LEU A 217 7.35 3.47 -15.65
C LEU A 217 6.71 2.12 -15.35
N SER A 218 6.23 1.41 -16.36
CA SER A 218 5.80 0.02 -16.18
C SER A 218 6.86 -0.94 -16.71
N ALA A 219 7.56 -1.60 -15.78
CA ALA A 219 8.17 -2.88 -16.11
C ALA A 219 7.01 -3.84 -16.40
N GLY A 220 6.73 -4.07 -17.68
CA GLY A 220 5.74 -5.08 -18.11
C GLY A 220 4.31 -4.58 -18.41
N GLY A 221 4.10 -3.33 -18.80
CA GLY A 221 2.81 -2.90 -19.36
C GLY A 221 2.48 -3.61 -20.68
N SER A 222 1.25 -4.12 -20.82
CA SER A 222 0.81 -4.76 -22.06
C SER A 222 0.91 -3.79 -23.24
N GLY A 223 1.51 -4.22 -24.35
CA GLY A 223 1.35 -3.56 -25.66
C GLY A 223 -0.11 -3.64 -26.12
N THR A 224 -0.34 -3.74 -27.43
CA THR A 224 -1.69 -3.98 -27.95
C THR A 224 -2.28 -5.26 -27.34
N ILE A 225 -3.46 -5.14 -26.73
CA ILE A 225 -4.25 -6.28 -26.23
C ILE A 225 -5.19 -6.70 -27.35
N TYR A 226 -5.16 -7.97 -27.73
CA TYR A 226 -6.06 -8.54 -28.71
C TYR A 226 -7.12 -9.38 -28.01
N GLY A 227 -8.39 -9.15 -28.31
CA GLY A 227 -9.52 -9.92 -27.81
C GLY A 227 -10.38 -10.46 -28.95
N TRP A 228 -10.94 -11.66 -28.77
CA TRP A 228 -11.85 -12.29 -29.71
C TRP A 228 -12.77 -13.31 -29.02
N GLY A 229 -13.76 -13.83 -29.76
CA GLY A 229 -14.81 -14.73 -29.31
C GLY A 229 -16.11 -14.01 -28.96
N HIS A 230 -16.83 -14.56 -27.98
CA HIS A 230 -18.14 -14.09 -27.56
C HIS A 230 -18.11 -12.70 -26.93
N ASN A 231 -18.92 -11.77 -27.44
CA ASN A 231 -18.93 -10.37 -27.02
C ASN A 231 -20.34 -9.72 -26.93
N HIS A 232 -21.43 -10.51 -26.99
CA HIS A 232 -22.82 -9.98 -26.99
C HIS A 232 -23.21 -9.16 -25.75
N ARG A 233 -22.45 -9.25 -24.64
CA ARG A 233 -22.66 -8.49 -23.40
C ARG A 233 -21.47 -7.58 -23.08
N GLY A 234 -20.61 -7.32 -24.06
CA GLY A 234 -19.46 -6.43 -23.93
C GLY A 234 -18.28 -7.02 -23.16
N GLN A 235 -18.11 -8.35 -23.19
CA GLN A 235 -16.99 -9.05 -22.54
C GLN A 235 -15.61 -8.54 -22.97
N LEU A 236 -15.48 -8.02 -24.18
CA LEU A 236 -14.22 -7.52 -24.74
C LEU A 236 -14.01 -6.01 -24.52
N GLY A 237 -14.86 -5.37 -23.70
CA GLY A 237 -14.61 -4.01 -23.20
C GLY A 237 -14.75 -2.90 -24.25
N GLY A 238 -15.73 -3.01 -25.15
CA GLY A 238 -16.12 -1.89 -26.04
C GLY A 238 -15.92 -2.15 -27.54
N ILE A 239 -15.46 -3.35 -27.91
CA ILE A 239 -15.40 -3.75 -29.33
C ILE A 239 -16.81 -4.01 -29.86
N GLU A 240 -17.09 -3.60 -31.10
CA GLU A 240 -18.35 -3.90 -31.77
C GLU A 240 -18.46 -5.37 -32.23
N GLY A 241 -19.69 -5.88 -32.25
CA GLY A 241 -20.02 -7.22 -32.76
C GLY A 241 -20.23 -8.25 -31.64
N ALA A 242 -21.29 -9.05 -31.78
CA ALA A 242 -21.66 -10.07 -30.80
C ALA A 242 -20.71 -11.28 -30.77
N LYS A 243 -20.05 -11.57 -31.91
CA LYS A 243 -19.00 -12.58 -32.06
C LYS A 243 -17.83 -11.97 -32.82
N VAL A 244 -16.69 -11.83 -32.17
CA VAL A 244 -15.47 -11.29 -32.76
C VAL A 244 -14.61 -12.49 -33.22
N LYS A 245 -14.61 -12.82 -34.51
CA LYS A 245 -14.05 -14.11 -34.98
C LYS A 245 -12.54 -14.09 -35.24
N VAL A 246 -11.91 -12.92 -35.18
CA VAL A 246 -10.47 -12.73 -35.38
C VAL A 246 -9.92 -11.89 -34.24
N PRO A 247 -8.64 -12.06 -33.82
CA PRO A 247 -8.01 -11.21 -32.83
C PRO A 247 -8.14 -9.72 -33.19
N THR A 248 -8.89 -8.97 -32.39
CA THR A 248 -9.15 -7.54 -32.62
C THR A 248 -8.56 -6.72 -31.46
N PRO A 249 -7.87 -5.59 -31.74
CA PRO A 249 -7.36 -4.71 -30.70
C PRO A 249 -8.46 -4.21 -29.74
N CYS A 250 -8.24 -4.37 -28.44
CA CYS A 250 -9.11 -3.85 -27.36
C CYS A 250 -8.50 -2.57 -26.79
N GLU A 251 -8.77 -1.41 -27.40
CA GLU A 251 -8.15 -0.14 -26.98
C GLU A 251 -8.45 0.22 -25.51
N ALA A 252 -9.71 0.10 -25.08
CA ALA A 252 -10.11 0.42 -23.71
C ALA A 252 -9.51 -0.52 -22.65
N LEU A 253 -9.11 -1.75 -23.01
CA LEU A 253 -8.37 -2.63 -22.11
C LEU A 253 -6.88 -2.28 -22.13
N ALA A 254 -6.33 -1.92 -23.29
CA ALA A 254 -4.92 -1.55 -23.44
C ALA A 254 -4.58 -0.25 -22.68
N THR A 255 -5.50 0.72 -22.61
CA THR A 255 -5.33 1.96 -21.83
C THR A 255 -5.16 1.68 -20.33
N LEU A 256 -5.77 0.62 -19.81
CA LEU A 256 -5.64 0.22 -18.39
C LEU A 256 -4.27 -0.37 -18.06
N ARG A 257 -3.50 -0.81 -19.08
CA ARG A 257 -2.19 -1.46 -18.92
C ARG A 257 -2.21 -2.58 -17.87
N PRO A 258 -3.07 -3.60 -18.03
CA PRO A 258 -3.26 -4.63 -17.03
C PRO A 258 -2.00 -5.47 -16.83
N VAL A 259 -1.70 -5.77 -15.57
CA VAL A 259 -0.74 -6.81 -15.16
C VAL A 259 -1.36 -8.21 -15.23
N GLN A 260 -2.70 -8.30 -15.13
CA GLN A 260 -3.46 -9.52 -15.31
C GLN A 260 -4.77 -9.25 -16.05
N LEU A 261 -5.11 -10.12 -17.00
CA LEU A 261 -6.45 -10.27 -17.57
C LEU A 261 -6.95 -11.68 -17.27
N ILE A 262 -8.21 -11.81 -16.85
CA ILE A 262 -8.83 -13.10 -16.57
C ILE A 262 -10.33 -13.05 -16.84
N GLY A 263 -10.85 -14.05 -17.56
CA GLY A 263 -12.25 -14.12 -17.94
C GLY A 263 -13.03 -15.15 -17.11
N GLY A 264 -14.26 -14.81 -16.77
CA GLY A 264 -15.22 -15.71 -16.15
C GLY A 264 -16.33 -16.15 -17.12
N GLU A 265 -17.46 -16.58 -16.58
CA GLU A 265 -18.65 -16.84 -17.39
C GLU A 265 -19.19 -15.51 -17.94
N GLN A 266 -18.90 -15.25 -19.21
CA GLN A 266 -19.35 -14.04 -19.92
C GLN A 266 -18.89 -12.73 -19.25
N THR A 267 -17.75 -12.75 -18.56
CA THR A 267 -17.15 -11.60 -17.88
C THR A 267 -15.67 -11.54 -18.14
N LEU A 268 -15.08 -10.36 -17.98
CA LEU A 268 -13.65 -10.13 -18.04
C LEU A 268 -13.22 -9.18 -16.93
N PHE A 269 -12.10 -9.49 -16.28
CA PHE A 269 -11.49 -8.68 -15.23
C PHE A 269 -10.08 -8.26 -15.62
N ALA A 270 -9.72 -7.03 -15.27
CA ALA A 270 -8.40 -6.46 -15.49
C ALA A 270 -7.84 -5.92 -14.17
N VAL A 271 -6.64 -6.37 -13.81
CA VAL A 271 -5.86 -5.86 -12.68
C VAL A 271 -4.78 -4.95 -13.22
N THR A 272 -4.72 -3.71 -12.77
CA THR A 272 -3.72 -2.71 -13.21
C THR A 272 -2.45 -2.75 -12.36
N ALA A 273 -1.38 -2.11 -12.84
CA ALA A 273 -0.10 -2.06 -12.13
C ALA A 273 -0.16 -1.30 -10.78
N ASP A 274 -1.09 -0.35 -10.64
CA ASP A 274 -1.37 0.37 -9.39
C ASP A 274 -2.41 -0.36 -8.50
N GLY A 275 -2.72 -1.61 -8.83
CA GLY A 275 -3.55 -2.49 -8.01
C GLY A 275 -5.05 -2.23 -8.09
N LYS A 276 -5.53 -1.51 -9.11
CA LYS A 276 -6.96 -1.30 -9.35
C LYS A 276 -7.55 -2.50 -10.07
N LEU A 277 -8.84 -2.70 -9.86
CA LEU A 277 -9.60 -3.79 -10.44
C LEU A 277 -10.75 -3.23 -11.28
N TYR A 278 -10.77 -3.62 -12.56
CA TYR A 278 -11.83 -3.30 -13.51
C TYR A 278 -12.56 -4.56 -13.95
N ALA A 279 -13.86 -4.44 -14.23
CA ALA A 279 -14.67 -5.53 -14.78
C ALA A 279 -15.52 -5.07 -15.96
N THR A 280 -15.82 -6.00 -16.88
CA THR A 280 -16.73 -5.78 -18.00
C THR A 280 -17.45 -7.08 -18.38
N GLY A 281 -18.58 -6.99 -19.07
CA GLY A 281 -19.41 -8.12 -19.47
C GLY A 281 -20.72 -8.23 -18.68
N TYR A 282 -21.14 -9.48 -18.45
CA TYR A 282 -22.44 -9.80 -17.87
C TYR A 282 -22.52 -9.55 -16.35
N GLY A 283 -23.57 -8.86 -15.88
CA GLY A 283 -23.71 -8.44 -14.49
C GLY A 283 -24.48 -9.37 -13.53
N ALA A 284 -25.21 -10.36 -14.04
CA ALA A 284 -26.17 -11.09 -13.22
C ALA A 284 -25.54 -11.80 -12.01
N GLY A 285 -26.27 -11.83 -10.89
CA GLY A 285 -25.80 -12.40 -9.62
C GLY A 285 -24.70 -11.59 -8.95
N GLY A 286 -24.46 -10.35 -9.39
CA GLY A 286 -23.43 -9.47 -8.82
C GLY A 286 -22.01 -9.87 -9.23
N ARG A 287 -21.84 -10.70 -10.27
CA ARG A 287 -20.56 -11.31 -10.66
C ARG A 287 -19.47 -10.31 -11.04
N LEU A 288 -19.84 -9.10 -11.46
CA LEU A 288 -18.88 -8.04 -11.80
C LEU A 288 -18.28 -7.34 -10.56
N GLY A 289 -18.96 -7.38 -9.41
CA GLY A 289 -18.45 -6.75 -8.18
C GLY A 289 -18.54 -5.21 -8.15
N ILE A 290 -19.14 -4.59 -9.16
CA ILE A 290 -19.30 -3.12 -9.26
C ILE A 290 -20.47 -2.58 -8.40
N GLY A 291 -21.29 -3.47 -7.84
CA GLY A 291 -22.53 -3.13 -7.16
C GLY A 291 -23.75 -3.17 -8.08
N GLY A 292 -24.75 -3.95 -7.69
CA GLY A 292 -25.90 -4.27 -8.54
C GLY A 292 -25.66 -5.44 -9.49
N THR A 293 -26.55 -5.59 -10.48
CA THR A 293 -26.57 -6.72 -11.43
C THR A 293 -26.52 -6.30 -12.90
N GLU A 294 -26.21 -5.03 -13.16
CA GLU A 294 -26.18 -4.46 -14.50
C GLU A 294 -24.97 -4.97 -15.29
N SER A 295 -25.18 -5.20 -16.58
CA SER A 295 -24.09 -5.56 -17.49
C SER A 295 -23.45 -4.30 -18.04
N VAL A 296 -22.13 -4.30 -18.17
CA VAL A 296 -21.38 -3.13 -18.64
C VAL A 296 -20.52 -3.54 -19.83
N SER A 297 -20.48 -2.70 -20.87
CA SER A 297 -19.75 -2.97 -22.10
C SER A 297 -18.37 -2.31 -22.17
N THR A 298 -18.01 -1.53 -21.17
CA THR A 298 -16.69 -0.92 -21.01
C THR A 298 -16.07 -1.35 -19.68
N PRO A 299 -14.73 -1.41 -19.58
CA PRO A 299 -14.07 -1.71 -18.31
C PRO A 299 -14.46 -0.69 -17.24
N THR A 300 -15.13 -1.17 -16.20
CA THR A 300 -15.68 -0.34 -15.12
C THR A 300 -14.93 -0.62 -13.82
N LEU A 301 -14.49 0.43 -13.13
CA LEU A 301 -13.74 0.34 -11.88
C LEU A 301 -14.61 -0.24 -10.76
N LEU A 302 -14.07 -1.17 -9.97
CA LEU A 302 -14.71 -1.63 -8.73
C LEU A 302 -14.40 -0.64 -7.60
N GLU A 303 -15.16 0.45 -7.54
CA GLU A 303 -14.93 1.57 -6.59
C GLU A 303 -14.86 1.13 -5.13
N SER A 304 -15.66 0.13 -4.75
CA SER A 304 -15.72 -0.36 -3.37
C SER A 304 -14.42 -0.98 -2.86
N ILE A 305 -13.50 -1.38 -3.75
CA ILE A 305 -12.19 -1.94 -3.40
C ILE A 305 -11.02 -1.12 -3.96
N GLN A 306 -11.28 0.07 -4.53
CA GLN A 306 -10.24 0.90 -5.16
C GLN A 306 -9.12 1.32 -4.19
N HIS A 307 -9.36 1.22 -2.88
CA HIS A 307 -8.45 1.57 -1.82
C HIS A 307 -7.53 0.41 -1.39
N VAL A 308 -7.71 -0.78 -1.97
CA VAL A 308 -6.91 -1.99 -1.73
C VAL A 308 -6.07 -2.26 -2.97
N PHE A 309 -4.78 -2.55 -2.79
CA PHE A 309 -3.90 -2.90 -3.91
C PHE A 309 -4.10 -4.38 -4.26
N ILE A 310 -4.79 -4.66 -5.37
CA ILE A 310 -5.04 -6.02 -5.84
C ILE A 310 -3.88 -6.52 -6.70
N LYS A 311 -3.33 -7.70 -6.36
CA LYS A 311 -2.25 -8.33 -7.13
C LYS A 311 -2.72 -9.44 -8.07
N LYS A 312 -3.82 -10.12 -7.73
CA LYS A 312 -4.34 -11.25 -8.52
C LYS A 312 -5.85 -11.38 -8.37
N VAL A 313 -6.53 -11.77 -9.45
CA VAL A 313 -7.92 -12.23 -9.44
C VAL A 313 -7.97 -13.69 -9.91
N ALA A 314 -8.84 -14.47 -9.28
CA ALA A 314 -9.20 -15.81 -9.70
C ALA A 314 -10.70 -15.89 -10.01
N VAL A 315 -11.00 -16.40 -11.19
CA VAL A 315 -12.35 -16.72 -11.66
C VAL A 315 -12.24 -17.91 -12.60
N ASN A 316 -13.15 -18.88 -12.49
CA ASN A 316 -13.20 -19.99 -13.44
C ASN A 316 -13.83 -19.52 -14.76
N SER A 317 -13.46 -20.12 -15.89
CA SER A 317 -14.10 -19.82 -17.18
C SER A 317 -15.63 -20.00 -17.17
N GLY A 318 -16.16 -20.94 -16.38
CA GLY A 318 -17.59 -21.15 -16.14
C GLY A 318 -18.07 -20.61 -14.78
N GLY A 319 -17.24 -19.82 -14.09
CA GLY A 319 -17.49 -19.30 -12.76
C GLY A 319 -18.32 -18.03 -12.75
N LYS A 320 -19.06 -17.85 -11.66
CA LYS A 320 -19.98 -16.72 -11.41
C LYS A 320 -19.68 -16.01 -10.09
N HIS A 321 -18.55 -16.37 -9.47
CA HIS A 321 -17.95 -15.72 -8.32
C HIS A 321 -16.46 -15.54 -8.58
N CYS A 322 -15.86 -14.55 -7.91
CA CYS A 322 -14.45 -14.25 -8.04
C CYS A 322 -13.80 -14.20 -6.66
N LEU A 323 -12.49 -14.44 -6.65
CA LEU A 323 -11.61 -14.11 -5.54
C LEU A 323 -10.61 -13.05 -6.01
N ALA A 324 -10.39 -12.00 -5.23
CA ALA A 324 -9.29 -11.06 -5.42
C ALA A 324 -8.33 -11.18 -4.24
N LEU A 325 -7.04 -11.18 -4.56
CA LEU A 325 -5.96 -11.29 -3.61
C LEU A 325 -5.22 -9.95 -3.56
N SER A 326 -5.09 -9.39 -2.37
CA SER A 326 -4.43 -8.11 -2.15
C SER A 326 -2.92 -8.24 -1.95
N SER A 327 -2.20 -7.12 -2.01
CA SER A 327 -0.76 -7.06 -1.74
C SER A 327 -0.43 -7.50 -0.30
N GLU A 328 -1.38 -7.32 0.62
CA GLU A 328 -1.26 -7.65 2.04
C GLU A 328 -1.55 -9.13 2.33
N GLY A 329 -1.90 -9.93 1.32
CA GLY A 329 -2.26 -11.33 1.48
C GLY A 329 -3.68 -11.55 2.01
N GLU A 330 -4.55 -10.53 1.96
CA GLU A 330 -5.98 -10.67 2.27
C GLU A 330 -6.76 -11.11 1.02
N VAL A 331 -7.80 -11.93 1.23
CA VAL A 331 -8.65 -12.46 0.15
C VAL A 331 -10.04 -11.82 0.24
N TYR A 332 -10.50 -11.30 -0.89
CA TYR A 332 -11.83 -10.74 -1.08
C TYR A 332 -12.62 -11.62 -2.04
N SER A 333 -13.93 -11.74 -1.82
CA SER A 333 -14.82 -12.53 -2.68
C SER A 333 -16.12 -11.80 -2.97
N TRP A 334 -16.68 -12.03 -4.16
CA TRP A 334 -17.98 -11.51 -4.59
C TRP A 334 -18.61 -12.38 -5.68
N GLY A 335 -19.85 -12.05 -6.03
CA GLY A 335 -20.69 -12.76 -6.98
C GLY A 335 -21.70 -13.67 -6.27
N GLU A 336 -22.03 -14.77 -6.95
CA GLU A 336 -22.96 -15.76 -6.43
C GLU A 336 -22.41 -16.50 -5.20
N ALA A 337 -23.30 -16.94 -4.30
CA ALA A 337 -22.92 -17.52 -3.01
C ALA A 337 -23.50 -18.90 -2.71
N GLU A 338 -24.07 -19.59 -3.70
CA GLU A 338 -24.52 -20.97 -3.49
C GLU A 338 -23.35 -21.84 -3.01
N ASP A 339 -23.69 -22.88 -2.26
CA ASP A 339 -22.73 -23.83 -1.70
C ASP A 339 -21.69 -23.22 -0.73
N GLY A 340 -21.75 -21.92 -0.43
CA GLY A 340 -20.80 -21.22 0.45
C GLY A 340 -19.48 -20.85 -0.23
N LYS A 341 -19.42 -20.83 -1.57
CA LYS A 341 -18.19 -20.59 -2.36
C LYS A 341 -17.52 -19.22 -2.11
N LEU A 342 -18.21 -18.28 -1.47
CA LEU A 342 -17.62 -17.00 -1.03
C LEU A 342 -16.86 -17.10 0.31
N GLY A 343 -17.08 -18.13 1.12
CA GLY A 343 -16.28 -18.34 2.35
C GLY A 343 -16.65 -17.45 3.55
N HIS A 344 -17.80 -16.76 3.51
CA HIS A 344 -18.25 -15.86 4.59
C HIS A 344 -19.05 -16.54 5.72
N GLY A 345 -19.10 -17.89 5.75
CA GLY A 345 -19.86 -18.66 6.73
C GLY A 345 -21.37 -18.71 6.48
N ASN A 346 -21.81 -18.31 5.29
CA ASN A 346 -23.20 -18.32 4.86
C ASN A 346 -23.29 -18.48 3.33
N ARG A 347 -24.51 -18.49 2.78
CA ARG A 347 -24.80 -18.61 1.33
C ARG A 347 -25.43 -17.33 0.75
N SER A 348 -25.09 -16.17 1.30
CA SER A 348 -25.64 -14.87 0.87
C SER A 348 -24.77 -14.24 -0.22
N PRO A 349 -25.33 -13.83 -1.38
CA PRO A 349 -24.57 -13.22 -2.47
C PRO A 349 -23.95 -11.90 -2.04
N CYS A 350 -22.81 -11.55 -2.63
CA CYS A 350 -22.14 -10.27 -2.41
C CYS A 350 -21.94 -9.61 -3.78
N ASP A 351 -22.61 -8.49 -4.03
CA ASP A 351 -22.51 -7.74 -5.30
C ASP A 351 -21.29 -6.81 -5.36
N ARG A 352 -20.52 -6.76 -4.27
CA ARG A 352 -19.25 -6.05 -4.10
C ARG A 352 -18.23 -6.94 -3.39
N PRO A 353 -16.92 -6.79 -3.68
CA PRO A 353 -15.84 -7.49 -2.98
C PRO A 353 -15.96 -7.36 -1.45
N ARG A 354 -16.00 -8.50 -0.77
CA ARG A 354 -16.02 -8.59 0.69
C ARG A 354 -14.84 -9.42 1.17
N VAL A 355 -14.13 -8.95 2.20
CA VAL A 355 -13.00 -9.70 2.78
C VAL A 355 -13.48 -11.01 3.42
N ILE A 356 -12.69 -12.08 3.29
CA ILE A 356 -12.92 -13.36 3.97
C ILE A 356 -12.28 -13.31 5.36
N GLU A 357 -13.08 -12.91 6.36
CA GLU A 357 -12.61 -12.66 7.74
C GLU A 357 -11.86 -13.84 8.37
N SER A 358 -12.21 -15.09 8.04
CA SER A 358 -11.55 -16.28 8.60
C SER A 358 -10.12 -16.51 8.09
N LEU A 359 -9.68 -15.78 7.05
CA LEU A 359 -8.30 -15.83 6.55
C LEU A 359 -7.46 -14.64 7.04
N ARG A 360 -8.02 -13.71 7.82
CA ARG A 360 -7.24 -12.57 8.31
C ARG A 360 -6.13 -13.03 9.24
N GLY A 361 -4.94 -12.46 9.04
CA GLY A 361 -3.71 -12.87 9.72
C GLY A 361 -2.97 -14.05 9.07
N ILE A 362 -3.58 -14.73 8.09
CA ILE A 362 -2.93 -15.76 7.28
C ILE A 362 -2.44 -15.11 5.98
N GLU A 363 -1.14 -15.20 5.71
CA GLU A 363 -0.55 -14.62 4.49
C GLU A 363 -0.86 -15.49 3.27
N VAL A 364 -1.89 -15.13 2.51
CA VAL A 364 -2.25 -15.81 1.25
C VAL A 364 -1.37 -15.31 0.10
N VAL A 365 -0.82 -16.25 -0.66
CA VAL A 365 0.05 -15.96 -1.82
C VAL A 365 -0.59 -16.33 -3.14
N ASP A 366 -1.57 -17.24 -3.14
CA ASP A 366 -2.32 -17.58 -4.34
C ASP A 366 -3.81 -17.90 -4.09
N VAL A 367 -4.64 -17.73 -5.11
CA VAL A 367 -6.10 -17.98 -5.10
C VAL A 367 -6.53 -18.68 -6.39
N ALA A 368 -7.52 -19.56 -6.27
CA ALA A 368 -8.20 -20.21 -7.40
C ALA A 368 -9.71 -20.31 -7.14
N ALA A 369 -10.49 -20.15 -8.20
CA ALA A 369 -11.94 -20.27 -8.18
C ALA A 369 -12.37 -21.35 -9.17
N GLY A 370 -13.27 -22.23 -8.76
CA GLY A 370 -13.98 -23.18 -9.62
C GLY A 370 -15.37 -22.67 -9.98
N GLY A 371 -16.22 -23.54 -10.54
CA GLY A 371 -17.62 -23.17 -10.80
C GLY A 371 -18.48 -23.04 -9.52
N ALA A 372 -18.16 -23.81 -8.49
CA ALA A 372 -18.95 -23.91 -7.25
C ALA A 372 -18.09 -24.09 -5.97
N HIS A 373 -16.77 -23.94 -6.09
CA HIS A 373 -15.84 -24.02 -4.95
C HIS A 373 -14.67 -23.06 -5.17
N SER A 374 -13.88 -22.88 -4.13
CA SER A 374 -12.81 -21.89 -4.02
C SER A 374 -11.62 -22.50 -3.29
N ALA A 375 -10.44 -21.98 -3.58
CA ALA A 375 -9.21 -22.40 -2.93
C ALA A 375 -8.22 -21.25 -2.77
N CYS A 376 -7.35 -21.32 -1.77
CA CYS A 376 -6.21 -20.44 -1.64
C CYS A 376 -4.98 -21.16 -1.06
N VAL A 377 -3.80 -20.63 -1.35
CA VAL A 377 -2.50 -21.14 -0.91
C VAL A 377 -1.82 -20.09 -0.04
N THR A 378 -1.30 -20.50 1.12
CA THR A 378 -0.59 -19.62 2.06
C THR A 378 0.89 -19.53 1.72
N ALA A 379 1.60 -18.53 2.28
CA ALA A 379 3.05 -18.39 2.11
C ALA A 379 3.85 -19.63 2.58
N ALA A 380 3.32 -20.33 3.60
CA ALA A 380 3.87 -21.58 4.10
C ALA A 380 3.68 -22.77 3.14
N GLY A 381 2.78 -22.64 2.15
CA GLY A 381 2.42 -23.70 1.22
C GLY A 381 1.16 -24.49 1.61
N ASP A 382 0.43 -24.06 2.65
CA ASP A 382 -0.80 -24.73 3.06
C ASP A 382 -1.93 -24.42 2.07
N LEU A 383 -2.77 -25.42 1.80
CA LEU A 383 -3.92 -25.30 0.92
C LEU A 383 -5.23 -25.28 1.72
N TYR A 384 -6.05 -24.25 1.47
CA TYR A 384 -7.42 -24.16 1.98
C TYR A 384 -8.42 -24.29 0.83
N THR A 385 -9.53 -24.99 1.06
CA THR A 385 -10.64 -25.14 0.12
C THR A 385 -11.97 -24.87 0.80
N TRP A 386 -12.95 -24.35 0.05
CA TRP A 386 -14.32 -24.12 0.53
C TRP A 386 -15.35 -24.05 -0.61
N GLY A 387 -16.63 -24.06 -0.28
CA GLY A 387 -17.75 -24.14 -1.21
C GLY A 387 -18.37 -25.53 -1.25
N LYS A 388 -18.78 -25.98 -2.45
CA LYS A 388 -19.49 -27.25 -2.65
C LYS A 388 -18.62 -28.47 -2.33
N GLY A 389 -19.10 -29.35 -1.45
CA GLY A 389 -18.41 -30.59 -1.06
C GLY A 389 -18.65 -31.78 -1.97
N ARG A 390 -19.78 -31.79 -2.71
CA ARG A 390 -20.22 -32.94 -3.51
C ARG A 390 -19.12 -33.49 -4.44
N TYR A 391 -18.99 -34.81 -4.45
CA TYR A 391 -17.95 -35.59 -5.15
C TYR A 391 -16.53 -35.40 -4.64
N GLY A 392 -16.35 -34.73 -3.50
CA GLY A 392 -15.07 -34.65 -2.81
C GLY A 392 -14.11 -33.59 -3.34
N ARG A 393 -14.59 -32.63 -4.15
CA ARG A 393 -13.76 -31.57 -4.77
C ARG A 393 -13.02 -30.67 -3.76
N LEU A 394 -13.41 -30.70 -2.48
CA LEU A 394 -12.72 -29.96 -1.44
C LEU A 394 -11.50 -30.71 -0.87
N GLY A 395 -11.44 -32.05 -1.01
CA GLY A 395 -10.28 -32.83 -0.58
C GLY A 395 -10.24 -33.18 0.92
N HIS A 396 -11.36 -33.06 1.64
CA HIS A 396 -11.43 -33.28 3.10
C HIS A 396 -11.83 -34.70 3.52
N SER A 397 -11.73 -35.68 2.61
CA SER A 397 -12.16 -37.07 2.82
C SER A 397 -13.67 -37.28 2.98
N ASP A 398 -14.47 -36.24 2.78
CA ASP A 398 -15.93 -36.26 2.83
C ASP A 398 -16.56 -35.53 1.63
N SER A 399 -17.89 -35.35 1.64
CA SER A 399 -18.65 -34.63 0.61
C SER A 399 -19.35 -33.38 1.15
N GLU A 400 -18.94 -32.88 2.32
CA GLU A 400 -19.64 -31.81 3.03
C GLU A 400 -19.29 -30.44 2.47
N ASP A 401 -20.29 -29.58 2.30
CA ASP A 401 -20.06 -28.18 1.94
C ASP A 401 -19.31 -27.45 3.06
N GLN A 402 -18.33 -26.63 2.69
CA GLN A 402 -17.59 -25.80 3.64
C GLN A 402 -17.92 -24.34 3.38
N LEU A 403 -18.60 -23.70 4.33
CA LEU A 403 -19.02 -22.30 4.19
C LEU A 403 -17.88 -21.30 4.52
N LYS A 404 -16.77 -21.81 5.05
CA LYS A 404 -15.53 -21.07 5.35
C LYS A 404 -14.34 -21.88 4.83
N PRO A 405 -13.22 -21.21 4.48
CA PRO A 405 -11.95 -21.88 4.18
C PRO A 405 -11.59 -22.94 5.22
N LYS A 406 -11.41 -24.18 4.77
CA LYS A 406 -10.96 -25.32 5.58
C LYS A 406 -9.63 -25.85 5.03
N LEU A 407 -8.71 -26.16 5.94
CA LEU A 407 -7.40 -26.70 5.60
C LEU A 407 -7.52 -28.11 4.99
N VAL A 408 -6.76 -28.37 3.92
CA VAL A 408 -6.65 -29.70 3.31
C VAL A 408 -5.54 -30.48 4.02
N GLU A 409 -5.89 -31.13 5.14
CA GLU A 409 -4.95 -31.82 6.04
C GLU A 409 -4.09 -32.88 5.33
N ALA A 410 -4.63 -33.54 4.30
CA ALA A 410 -3.93 -34.56 3.53
C ALA A 410 -2.69 -34.06 2.77
N LEU A 411 -2.56 -32.74 2.57
CA LEU A 411 -1.40 -32.12 1.92
C LEU A 411 -0.47 -31.41 2.92
N GLN A 412 -0.73 -31.48 4.22
CA GLN A 412 0.20 -30.94 5.21
C GLN A 412 1.56 -31.65 5.10
N GLY A 413 2.63 -30.86 5.07
CA GLY A 413 3.99 -31.35 4.82
C GLY A 413 4.42 -31.31 3.36
N HIS A 414 3.50 -31.07 2.42
CA HIS A 414 3.82 -30.78 1.01
C HIS A 414 3.51 -29.32 0.70
N ARG A 415 4.51 -28.55 0.26
CA ARG A 415 4.33 -27.13 -0.04
C ARG A 415 3.67 -26.97 -1.41
N VAL A 416 2.41 -26.56 -1.41
CA VAL A 416 1.65 -26.28 -2.65
C VAL A 416 2.14 -24.98 -3.28
N ILE A 417 2.31 -24.99 -4.61
CA ILE A 417 2.84 -23.85 -5.40
C ILE A 417 1.94 -23.43 -6.57
N ASP A 418 0.99 -24.25 -6.99
CA ASP A 418 -0.06 -23.89 -7.97
C ASP A 418 -1.34 -24.68 -7.68
N ILE A 419 -2.50 -24.11 -8.00
CA ILE A 419 -3.82 -24.66 -7.70
C ILE A 419 -4.81 -24.29 -8.82
N ALA A 420 -5.62 -25.26 -9.26
CA ALA A 420 -6.65 -25.05 -10.26
C ALA A 420 -7.95 -25.79 -9.89
N CYS A 421 -9.08 -25.10 -10.08
CA CYS A 421 -10.40 -25.54 -9.65
C CYS A 421 -11.33 -25.66 -10.87
N GLY A 422 -11.95 -26.83 -11.07
CA GLY A 422 -12.84 -27.08 -12.20
C GLY A 422 -14.28 -26.59 -12.03
N SER A 423 -15.11 -26.84 -13.04
CA SER A 423 -16.54 -26.49 -13.08
C SER A 423 -17.45 -27.69 -13.32
N GLY A 424 -18.75 -27.52 -13.06
CA GLY A 424 -19.74 -28.61 -13.07
C GLY A 424 -19.52 -29.59 -11.92
N ASP A 425 -19.54 -30.89 -12.24
CA ASP A 425 -19.05 -31.94 -11.34
C ASP A 425 -17.52 -31.95 -11.42
N ALA A 426 -16.92 -31.23 -10.48
CA ALA A 426 -15.60 -30.65 -10.64
C ALA A 426 -14.51 -31.50 -10.00
N GLN A 427 -13.34 -31.42 -10.62
CA GLN A 427 -12.04 -31.79 -10.08
C GLN A 427 -11.28 -30.57 -9.55
N THR A 428 -10.26 -30.85 -8.76
CA THR A 428 -9.27 -29.89 -8.29
C THR A 428 -7.89 -30.49 -8.51
N LEU A 429 -6.95 -29.65 -8.97
CA LEU A 429 -5.57 -30.02 -9.24
C LEU A 429 -4.64 -29.11 -8.45
N CYS A 430 -3.57 -29.65 -7.88
CA CYS A 430 -2.51 -28.82 -7.34
C CYS A 430 -1.12 -29.38 -7.70
N LEU A 431 -0.14 -28.47 -7.66
CA LEU A 431 1.27 -28.76 -7.85
C LEU A 431 2.01 -28.47 -6.54
N THR A 432 2.88 -29.37 -6.13
CA THR A 432 3.78 -29.19 -4.97
C THR A 432 5.21 -28.90 -5.42
N ASP A 433 6.01 -28.28 -4.56
CA ASP A 433 7.40 -27.86 -4.88
C ASP A 433 8.39 -29.03 -5.07
N ASP A 434 7.97 -30.24 -4.75
CA ASP A 434 8.65 -31.51 -5.00
C ASP A 434 8.34 -32.11 -6.39
N ASP A 435 7.84 -31.30 -7.33
CA ASP A 435 7.51 -31.68 -8.71
C ASP A 435 6.46 -32.81 -8.82
N THR A 436 5.49 -32.80 -7.88
CA THR A 436 4.36 -33.75 -7.86
C THR A 436 3.04 -33.03 -8.15
N VAL A 437 2.24 -33.62 -9.06
CA VAL A 437 0.87 -33.18 -9.34
C VAL A 437 -0.14 -34.06 -8.60
N TRP A 438 -1.11 -33.43 -7.96
CA TRP A 438 -2.19 -34.09 -7.24
C TRP A 438 -3.54 -33.76 -7.87
N SER A 439 -4.49 -34.70 -7.79
CA SER A 439 -5.87 -34.50 -8.24
C SER A 439 -6.90 -35.15 -7.33
N TRP A 440 -8.02 -34.49 -7.16
CA TRP A 440 -9.18 -35.02 -6.43
C TRP A 440 -10.50 -34.41 -6.91
N GLY A 441 -11.61 -34.88 -6.36
CA GLY A 441 -12.97 -34.53 -6.76
C GLY A 441 -13.59 -35.55 -7.69
N ASP A 442 -14.39 -35.06 -8.63
CA ASP A 442 -15.15 -35.90 -9.54
C ASP A 442 -14.28 -36.59 -10.60
N GLY A 443 -14.54 -37.88 -10.82
CA GLY A 443 -13.76 -38.76 -11.68
C GLY A 443 -14.22 -38.84 -13.13
N ASP A 444 -15.39 -38.28 -13.47
CA ASP A 444 -16.00 -38.48 -14.78
C ASP A 444 -15.07 -38.10 -15.93
N TYR A 445 -15.15 -38.86 -17.02
CA TYR A 445 -14.31 -38.74 -18.21
C TYR A 445 -12.80 -38.97 -17.95
N GLY A 446 -12.40 -39.36 -16.73
CA GLY A 446 -11.02 -39.59 -16.35
C GLY A 446 -10.21 -38.31 -16.14
N LYS A 447 -10.86 -37.18 -15.86
CA LYS A 447 -10.22 -35.87 -15.65
C LYS A 447 -9.32 -35.77 -14.39
N LEU A 448 -9.30 -36.81 -13.55
CA LEU A 448 -8.33 -36.98 -12.48
C LEU A 448 -6.98 -37.56 -12.95
N GLY A 449 -6.92 -38.15 -14.15
CA GLY A 449 -5.65 -38.54 -14.78
C GLY A 449 -5.02 -39.86 -14.29
N ARG A 450 -5.73 -40.64 -13.49
CA ARG A 450 -5.21 -41.90 -12.90
C ARG A 450 -5.67 -43.17 -13.63
N GLY A 451 -6.29 -43.03 -14.79
CA GLY A 451 -7.02 -44.12 -15.46
C GLY A 451 -8.40 -44.34 -14.81
N GLY A 452 -9.33 -44.95 -15.55
CA GLY A 452 -10.70 -45.13 -15.09
C GLY A 452 -11.51 -43.83 -15.05
N SER A 453 -12.55 -43.79 -14.20
CA SER A 453 -13.40 -42.60 -13.95
C SER A 453 -13.84 -42.49 -12.49
N ASP A 454 -13.11 -43.13 -11.58
CA ASP A 454 -13.44 -43.11 -10.17
C ASP A 454 -13.06 -41.75 -9.56
N GLY A 455 -14.01 -41.12 -8.88
CA GLY A 455 -13.75 -39.93 -8.08
C GLY A 455 -12.94 -40.24 -6.83
N CYS A 456 -12.35 -39.22 -6.21
CA CYS A 456 -11.74 -39.37 -4.89
C CYS A 456 -11.97 -38.11 -4.05
N LYS A 457 -12.09 -38.29 -2.73
CA LYS A 457 -12.41 -37.20 -1.79
C LYS A 457 -11.19 -36.66 -1.05
N VAL A 458 -10.01 -37.16 -1.39
CA VAL A 458 -8.71 -36.80 -0.82
C VAL A 458 -7.72 -36.62 -1.97
N PRO A 459 -6.78 -35.67 -1.89
CA PRO A 459 -5.70 -35.52 -2.87
C PRO A 459 -4.97 -36.83 -3.13
N MET A 460 -4.83 -37.21 -4.40
CA MET A 460 -4.04 -38.37 -4.83
C MET A 460 -3.08 -37.96 -5.94
N LYS A 461 -1.86 -38.52 -5.91
CA LYS A 461 -0.83 -38.24 -6.91
C LYS A 461 -1.24 -38.70 -8.30
N ILE A 462 -0.79 -37.97 -9.32
CA ILE A 462 -0.79 -38.40 -10.71
C ILE A 462 0.63 -38.85 -11.05
N ASP A 463 0.95 -40.12 -10.81
CA ASP A 463 2.33 -40.63 -10.91
C ASP A 463 2.96 -40.38 -12.29
N SER A 464 2.17 -40.41 -13.36
CA SER A 464 2.65 -40.18 -14.73
C SER A 464 3.14 -38.75 -15.01
N LEU A 465 2.88 -37.78 -14.13
CA LEU A 465 3.37 -36.40 -14.25
C LEU A 465 4.54 -36.10 -13.30
N THR A 466 4.83 -36.99 -12.36
CA THR A 466 5.88 -36.77 -11.35
C THR A 466 7.25 -36.77 -12.02
N GLY A 467 8.10 -35.78 -11.70
CA GLY A 467 9.45 -35.67 -12.25
C GLY A 467 9.53 -35.10 -13.67
N LEU A 468 8.40 -34.66 -14.26
CA LEU A 468 8.37 -34.05 -15.58
C LEU A 468 8.62 -32.52 -15.57
N GLY A 469 8.83 -31.93 -14.39
CA GLY A 469 9.01 -30.49 -14.22
C GLY A 469 7.73 -29.71 -14.52
N VAL A 470 6.59 -30.10 -13.94
CA VAL A 470 5.33 -29.38 -14.14
C VAL A 470 5.43 -28.00 -13.47
N VAL A 471 4.97 -26.96 -14.16
CA VAL A 471 5.02 -25.56 -13.68
C VAL A 471 3.66 -24.89 -13.59
N LYS A 472 2.64 -25.45 -14.24
CA LYS A 472 1.27 -24.93 -14.21
C LYS A 472 0.25 -26.03 -14.43
N VAL A 473 -0.84 -26.00 -13.66
CA VAL A 473 -2.05 -26.79 -13.88
C VAL A 473 -3.24 -25.88 -14.14
N GLU A 474 -4.18 -26.32 -14.98
CA GLU A 474 -5.42 -25.60 -15.30
C GLU A 474 -6.60 -26.57 -15.44
N CYS A 475 -7.81 -26.05 -15.19
CA CYS A 475 -9.05 -26.81 -15.27
C CYS A 475 -10.07 -26.08 -16.15
N GLY A 476 -10.46 -26.69 -17.27
CA GLY A 476 -11.63 -26.25 -18.04
C GLY A 476 -12.89 -27.03 -17.65
N SER A 477 -13.94 -26.99 -18.48
CA SER A 477 -15.15 -27.77 -18.22
C SER A 477 -14.91 -29.26 -18.46
N GLN A 478 -14.79 -30.04 -17.38
CA GLN A 478 -14.63 -31.51 -17.42
C GLN A 478 -13.30 -32.02 -18.02
N PHE A 479 -12.28 -31.17 -18.11
CA PHE A 479 -10.93 -31.57 -18.54
C PHE A 479 -9.85 -30.80 -17.78
N SER A 480 -8.64 -31.32 -17.86
CA SER A 480 -7.46 -30.91 -17.09
C SER A 480 -6.27 -30.71 -18.01
N VAL A 481 -5.41 -29.76 -17.65
CA VAL A 481 -4.22 -29.36 -18.41
C VAL A 481 -3.02 -29.25 -17.47
N ALA A 482 -1.86 -29.67 -17.93
CA ALA A 482 -0.58 -29.40 -17.28
C ALA A 482 0.44 -28.86 -18.30
N LEU A 483 1.20 -27.84 -17.89
CA LEU A 483 2.33 -27.28 -18.63
C LEU A 483 3.62 -27.61 -17.87
N THR A 484 4.62 -28.09 -18.61
CA THR A 484 5.95 -28.41 -18.07
C THR A 484 6.96 -27.30 -18.37
N LYS A 485 8.04 -27.24 -17.60
CA LYS A 485 9.16 -26.30 -17.76
C LYS A 485 9.85 -26.42 -19.13
N SER A 486 9.82 -27.61 -19.74
CA SER A 486 10.34 -27.85 -21.09
C SER A 486 9.42 -27.28 -22.19
N GLY A 487 8.21 -26.86 -21.84
CA GLY A 487 7.20 -26.35 -22.76
C GLY A 487 6.25 -27.40 -23.31
N ALA A 488 6.30 -28.65 -22.83
CA ALA A 488 5.32 -29.68 -23.21
C ALA A 488 3.98 -29.47 -22.49
N VAL A 489 2.90 -29.64 -23.24
CA VAL A 489 1.51 -29.54 -22.76
C VAL A 489 0.88 -30.93 -22.70
N TYR A 490 0.27 -31.26 -21.56
CA TYR A 490 -0.49 -32.48 -21.35
C TYR A 490 -1.96 -32.15 -21.12
N THR A 491 -2.86 -32.90 -21.73
CA THR A 491 -4.32 -32.75 -21.54
C THR A 491 -4.99 -34.11 -21.32
N TRP A 492 -6.02 -34.12 -20.47
CA TRP A 492 -6.83 -35.30 -20.17
C TRP A 492 -8.22 -34.92 -19.66
N GLY A 493 -9.17 -35.85 -19.71
CA GLY A 493 -10.58 -35.67 -19.34
C GLY A 493 -11.52 -35.86 -20.54
N LYS A 494 -12.59 -35.07 -20.57
CA LYS A 494 -13.62 -35.13 -21.60
C LYS A 494 -13.10 -34.68 -22.97
N GLY A 495 -13.34 -35.49 -24.00
CA GLY A 495 -12.85 -35.26 -25.37
C GLY A 495 -13.79 -34.46 -26.28
N ASP A 496 -15.10 -34.41 -25.97
CA ASP A 496 -16.13 -33.76 -26.80
C ASP A 496 -15.74 -32.34 -27.19
N TYR A 497 -16.09 -31.95 -28.42
CA TYR A 497 -15.74 -30.67 -29.03
C TYR A 497 -14.23 -30.41 -29.10
N HIS A 498 -13.43 -31.50 -29.07
CA HIS A 498 -11.99 -31.49 -29.25
C HIS A 498 -11.18 -30.64 -28.26
N ARG A 499 -11.74 -30.36 -27.07
CA ARG A 499 -11.09 -29.52 -26.04
C ARG A 499 -9.70 -30.01 -25.61
N LEU A 500 -9.40 -31.29 -25.83
CA LEU A 500 -8.11 -31.91 -25.50
C LEU A 500 -7.01 -31.70 -26.57
N GLY A 501 -7.36 -31.42 -27.82
CA GLY A 501 -6.38 -31.12 -28.88
C GLY A 501 -5.64 -32.32 -29.47
N HIS A 502 -6.09 -33.56 -29.24
CA HIS A 502 -5.42 -34.79 -29.72
C HIS A 502 -5.79 -35.21 -31.14
N GLY A 503 -6.69 -34.46 -31.81
CA GLY A 503 -7.17 -34.81 -33.15
C GLY A 503 -8.30 -35.84 -33.18
N SER A 504 -8.89 -36.16 -32.03
CA SER A 504 -10.16 -36.88 -31.89
C SER A 504 -10.98 -36.26 -30.76
N ASP A 505 -12.20 -36.73 -30.56
CA ASP A 505 -13.10 -36.39 -29.44
C ASP A 505 -13.13 -37.49 -28.36
N ASP A 506 -12.20 -38.45 -28.42
CA ASP A 506 -12.06 -39.50 -27.42
C ASP A 506 -11.73 -38.93 -26.04
N HIS A 507 -12.31 -39.53 -25.01
CA HIS A 507 -11.95 -39.21 -23.63
C HIS A 507 -10.56 -39.77 -23.31
N VAL A 508 -9.73 -38.95 -22.66
CA VAL A 508 -8.36 -39.32 -22.30
C VAL A 508 -8.25 -39.42 -20.80
N ARG A 509 -8.02 -40.62 -20.27
CA ARG A 509 -8.13 -40.89 -18.82
C ARG A 509 -6.80 -40.82 -18.06
N ARG A 510 -5.69 -40.59 -18.78
CA ARG A 510 -4.35 -40.34 -18.24
C ARG A 510 -3.72 -39.18 -19.00
N PRO A 511 -2.91 -38.32 -18.35
CA PRO A 511 -2.24 -37.21 -19.02
C PRO A 511 -1.56 -37.66 -20.31
N ARG A 512 -1.96 -37.05 -21.44
CA ARG A 512 -1.38 -37.32 -22.75
C ARG A 512 -0.78 -36.05 -23.30
N GLN A 513 0.46 -36.14 -23.79
CA GLN A 513 1.12 -35.00 -24.43
C GLN A 513 0.41 -34.64 -25.73
N VAL A 514 0.15 -33.35 -25.93
CA VAL A 514 -0.49 -32.81 -27.14
C VAL A 514 0.55 -32.74 -28.26
N GLN A 515 0.54 -33.75 -29.14
CA GLN A 515 1.55 -33.89 -30.20
C GLN A 515 1.56 -32.73 -31.22
N GLY A 516 0.45 -32.01 -31.37
CA GLY A 516 0.38 -30.82 -32.24
C GLY A 516 1.28 -29.66 -31.80
N LEU A 517 1.82 -29.70 -30.57
CA LEU A 517 2.75 -28.71 -30.03
C LEU A 517 4.17 -29.30 -29.83
N GLN A 518 4.45 -30.49 -30.36
CA GLN A 518 5.76 -31.09 -30.22
C GLN A 518 6.83 -30.20 -30.87
N GLY A 519 7.91 -29.93 -30.13
CA GLY A 519 9.00 -29.04 -30.58
C GLY A 519 8.70 -27.54 -30.41
N LYS A 520 7.54 -27.16 -29.87
CA LYS A 520 7.21 -25.79 -29.52
C LYS A 520 7.37 -25.57 -28.02
N LYS A 521 8.18 -24.60 -27.61
CA LYS A 521 8.39 -24.26 -26.20
C LYS A 521 7.26 -23.36 -25.72
N VAL A 522 6.18 -23.95 -25.22
CA VAL A 522 5.03 -23.23 -24.64
C VAL A 522 5.43 -22.58 -23.32
N ILE A 523 5.09 -21.30 -23.13
CA ILE A 523 5.42 -20.52 -21.92
C ILE A 523 4.19 -20.12 -21.11
N ALA A 524 3.01 -20.08 -21.74
CA ALA A 524 1.75 -19.79 -21.06
C ALA A 524 0.60 -20.54 -21.74
N ILE A 525 -0.37 -20.96 -20.95
CA ILE A 525 -1.58 -21.66 -21.39
C ILE A 525 -2.78 -21.16 -20.57
N ALA A 526 -3.93 -21.00 -21.22
CA ALA A 526 -5.20 -20.68 -20.58
C ALA A 526 -6.31 -21.55 -21.17
N THR A 527 -7.32 -21.83 -20.34
CA THR A 527 -8.47 -22.64 -20.73
C THR A 527 -9.76 -21.86 -20.59
N GLY A 528 -10.57 -21.85 -21.64
CA GLY A 528 -11.98 -21.52 -21.50
C GLY A 528 -12.80 -22.74 -21.10
N SER A 529 -14.12 -22.66 -21.26
CA SER A 529 -14.98 -23.81 -20.92
C SER A 529 -14.72 -25.01 -21.82
N LEU A 530 -14.55 -24.79 -23.13
CA LEU A 530 -14.46 -25.84 -24.15
C LEU A 530 -13.27 -25.67 -25.12
N HIS A 531 -12.38 -24.71 -24.87
CA HIS A 531 -11.26 -24.39 -25.75
C HIS A 531 -10.00 -24.08 -24.94
N CYS A 532 -8.85 -24.13 -25.60
CA CYS A 532 -7.56 -23.73 -25.03
C CYS A 532 -6.87 -22.71 -25.93
N VAL A 533 -6.03 -21.89 -25.30
CA VAL A 533 -5.07 -21.00 -25.97
C VAL A 533 -3.71 -21.15 -25.29
N CYS A 534 -2.64 -21.14 -26.07
CA CYS A 534 -1.29 -21.09 -25.52
C CYS A 534 -0.38 -20.20 -26.39
N CYS A 535 0.69 -19.69 -25.79
CA CYS A 535 1.75 -19.00 -26.53
C CYS A 535 3.12 -19.61 -26.27
N THR A 536 3.99 -19.51 -27.28
CA THR A 536 5.37 -20.02 -27.24
C THR A 536 6.37 -18.93 -26.84
N GLU A 537 7.59 -19.33 -26.51
CA GLU A 537 8.71 -18.40 -26.25
C GLU A 537 8.98 -17.44 -27.43
N ASP A 538 8.78 -17.92 -28.67
CA ASP A 538 8.92 -17.14 -29.90
C ASP A 538 7.73 -16.20 -30.18
N GLY A 539 6.69 -16.26 -29.35
CA GLY A 539 5.49 -15.45 -29.47
C GLY A 539 4.46 -15.95 -30.48
N GLU A 540 4.54 -17.21 -30.89
CA GLU A 540 3.47 -17.89 -31.66
C GLU A 540 2.29 -18.21 -30.73
N VAL A 541 1.06 -18.08 -31.24
CA VAL A 541 -0.17 -18.36 -30.48
C VAL A 541 -0.93 -19.51 -31.13
N TYR A 542 -1.33 -20.50 -30.35
CA TYR A 542 -2.11 -21.65 -30.82
C TYR A 542 -3.44 -21.76 -30.08
N THR A 543 -4.50 -22.11 -30.81
CA THR A 543 -5.84 -22.36 -30.27
C THR A 543 -6.39 -23.71 -30.76
N TRP A 544 -7.24 -24.34 -29.94
CA TRP A 544 -7.99 -25.55 -30.31
C TRP A 544 -9.23 -25.74 -29.43
N GLY A 545 -10.11 -26.66 -29.84
CA GLY A 545 -11.35 -27.00 -29.16
C GLY A 545 -12.58 -26.47 -29.89
N ASP A 546 -13.59 -26.09 -29.10
CA ASP A 546 -14.85 -25.52 -29.59
C ASP A 546 -14.68 -24.10 -30.15
N ASN A 547 -15.51 -23.74 -31.13
CA ASN A 547 -15.43 -22.43 -31.81
C ASN A 547 -16.80 -21.79 -32.11
N ASP A 548 -17.88 -22.21 -31.45
CA ASP A 548 -19.23 -21.72 -31.79
C ASP A 548 -19.37 -20.19 -31.71
N GLU A 549 -18.57 -19.55 -30.85
CA GLU A 549 -18.53 -18.10 -30.63
C GLU A 549 -17.35 -17.39 -31.33
N GLY A 550 -16.55 -18.11 -32.11
CA GLY A 550 -15.35 -17.58 -32.75
C GLY A 550 -14.15 -17.45 -31.82
N GLN A 551 -14.19 -18.10 -30.64
CA GLN A 551 -13.16 -18.03 -29.59
C GLN A 551 -11.80 -18.62 -29.98
N LEU A 552 -11.67 -19.26 -31.14
CA LEU A 552 -10.38 -19.73 -31.64
C LEU A 552 -9.65 -18.70 -32.52
N GLY A 553 -10.34 -17.65 -32.99
CA GLY A 553 -9.70 -16.50 -33.64
C GLY A 553 -9.24 -16.75 -35.09
N ASP A 554 -9.80 -17.74 -35.79
CA ASP A 554 -9.41 -18.08 -37.16
C ASP A 554 -10.34 -17.50 -38.24
N GLY A 555 -11.24 -16.59 -37.87
CA GLY A 555 -12.24 -16.00 -38.76
C GLY A 555 -13.48 -16.87 -38.99
N THR A 556 -13.53 -18.07 -38.40
CA THR A 556 -14.65 -19.02 -38.55
C THR A 556 -15.36 -19.26 -37.22
N THR A 557 -16.35 -20.14 -37.26
CA THR A 557 -16.98 -20.75 -36.06
C THR A 557 -16.89 -22.28 -36.13
N ASN A 558 -15.85 -22.80 -36.77
CA ASN A 558 -15.62 -24.25 -36.90
C ASN A 558 -14.66 -24.72 -35.82
N ALA A 559 -14.97 -25.84 -35.17
CA ALA A 559 -14.09 -26.44 -34.17
C ALA A 559 -12.73 -26.84 -34.77
N ILE A 560 -11.68 -26.79 -33.95
CA ILE A 560 -10.32 -27.13 -34.35
C ILE A 560 -9.82 -28.31 -33.51
N GLN A 561 -9.52 -29.42 -34.18
CA GLN A 561 -9.23 -30.70 -33.50
C GLN A 561 -7.83 -30.81 -32.88
N ARG A 562 -6.87 -30.05 -33.41
CA ARG A 562 -5.46 -30.01 -32.97
C ARG A 562 -4.99 -28.57 -32.91
N PRO A 563 -4.09 -28.20 -31.98
CA PRO A 563 -3.53 -26.85 -31.89
C PRO A 563 -3.20 -26.26 -33.27
N ARG A 564 -3.85 -25.15 -33.61
CA ARG A 564 -3.64 -24.42 -34.87
C ARG A 564 -3.10 -23.03 -34.55
N LEU A 565 -2.11 -22.61 -35.34
CA LEU A 565 -1.53 -21.27 -35.23
C LEU A 565 -2.57 -20.20 -35.58
N VAL A 566 -2.70 -19.18 -34.74
CA VAL A 566 -3.55 -18.01 -34.97
C VAL A 566 -2.80 -17.01 -35.84
N ALA A 567 -3.01 -17.11 -37.16
CA ALA A 567 -2.24 -16.36 -38.15
C ALA A 567 -2.24 -14.83 -37.93
N ALA A 568 -3.34 -14.26 -37.43
CA ALA A 568 -3.47 -12.82 -37.17
C ALA A 568 -2.51 -12.29 -36.08
N LEU A 569 -1.99 -13.17 -35.20
CA LEU A 569 -1.08 -12.81 -34.11
C LEU A 569 0.41 -13.04 -34.44
N GLN A 570 0.72 -13.55 -35.64
CA GLN A 570 2.09 -13.67 -36.11
C GLN A 570 2.83 -12.33 -36.06
N GLY A 571 4.04 -12.33 -35.50
CA GLY A 571 4.87 -11.14 -35.37
C GLY A 571 4.43 -10.15 -34.27
N LYS A 572 3.36 -10.44 -33.51
CA LYS A 572 2.90 -9.57 -32.41
C LYS A 572 3.61 -9.83 -31.07
N LYS A 573 4.55 -10.78 -31.03
CA LYS A 573 5.39 -11.14 -29.87
C LYS A 573 4.55 -11.42 -28.61
N VAL A 574 3.44 -12.15 -28.75
CA VAL A 574 2.53 -12.45 -27.64
C VAL A 574 3.24 -13.30 -26.59
N ASN A 575 3.16 -12.93 -25.32
CA ASN A 575 3.75 -13.70 -24.22
C ASN A 575 2.81 -13.87 -23.02
N ARG A 576 1.55 -13.48 -23.17
CA ARG A 576 0.46 -13.68 -22.21
C ARG A 576 -0.82 -14.01 -22.96
N VAL A 577 -1.61 -14.90 -22.36
CA VAL A 577 -2.91 -15.34 -22.89
C VAL A 577 -3.90 -15.50 -21.74
N ALA A 578 -5.19 -15.27 -22.01
CA ALA A 578 -6.26 -15.47 -21.05
C ALA A 578 -7.54 -15.93 -21.77
N CYS A 579 -8.43 -16.58 -21.02
CA CYS A 579 -9.74 -17.01 -21.51
C CYS A 579 -10.82 -16.62 -20.49
N GLY A 580 -12.05 -16.44 -20.99
CA GLY A 580 -13.26 -16.65 -20.21
C GLY A 580 -14.03 -17.87 -20.72
N SER A 581 -15.35 -17.91 -20.53
CA SER A 581 -16.16 -19.07 -20.96
C SER A 581 -15.99 -19.42 -22.43
N ALA A 582 -16.12 -18.42 -23.31
CA ALA A 582 -16.10 -18.56 -24.77
C ALA A 582 -15.51 -17.30 -25.46
N HIS A 583 -14.54 -16.64 -24.81
CA HIS A 583 -13.79 -15.53 -25.37
C HIS A 583 -12.34 -15.62 -24.91
N THR A 584 -11.45 -14.98 -25.65
CA THR A 584 -10.00 -15.22 -25.58
C THR A 584 -9.25 -13.91 -25.75
N LEU A 585 -8.16 -13.76 -25.01
CA LEU A 585 -7.28 -12.60 -25.06
C LEU A 585 -5.83 -13.04 -25.22
N ALA A 586 -5.06 -12.22 -25.93
CA ALA A 586 -3.62 -12.35 -26.07
C ALA A 586 -2.96 -10.97 -26.06
N TRP A 587 -1.85 -10.84 -25.34
CA TRP A 587 -1.08 -9.61 -25.32
C TRP A 587 0.41 -9.87 -25.14
N SER A 588 1.20 -8.85 -25.42
CA SER A 588 2.63 -8.85 -25.16
C SER A 588 2.96 -7.94 -24.00
N THR A 589 3.79 -8.44 -23.08
CA THR A 589 4.50 -7.65 -22.05
C THR A 589 5.96 -7.41 -22.44
N SER A 590 6.40 -7.95 -23.58
CA SER A 590 7.73 -7.62 -24.12
C SER A 590 7.75 -6.13 -24.48
N LYS A 591 8.90 -5.48 -24.25
CA LYS A 591 9.07 -4.02 -24.36
C LYS A 591 8.22 -3.47 -25.51
N PRO A 592 7.32 -2.49 -25.28
CA PRO A 592 6.78 -1.74 -26.38
C PRO A 592 7.99 -1.17 -27.16
N ALA A 593 7.91 -1.12 -28.49
CA ALA A 593 8.98 -0.51 -29.29
C ALA A 593 9.30 0.94 -28.86
N SER A 594 8.40 1.56 -28.08
CA SER A 594 8.69 2.69 -27.21
C SER A 594 8.93 2.22 -25.78
N ALA A 595 10.13 2.44 -25.22
CA ALA A 595 10.26 2.62 -23.76
C ALA A 595 9.13 3.57 -23.35
N GLY A 596 8.37 3.23 -22.29
CA GLY A 596 7.16 3.98 -21.91
C GLY A 596 7.37 5.49 -22.04
N LYS A 597 6.36 6.23 -22.49
CA LYS A 597 6.42 7.67 -22.72
C LYS A 597 7.12 8.36 -21.53
N LEU A 598 8.38 8.73 -21.74
CA LEU A 598 9.15 9.56 -20.83
C LEU A 598 8.83 11.03 -21.13
N PRO A 599 8.95 11.92 -20.15
CA PRO A 599 8.76 13.34 -20.40
C PRO A 599 9.84 13.83 -21.38
N ALA A 600 9.45 14.66 -22.34
CA ALA A 600 10.40 15.20 -23.32
C ALA A 600 11.37 16.21 -22.68
N GLN A 601 10.91 16.92 -21.64
CA GLN A 601 11.68 17.92 -20.91
C GLN A 601 11.18 18.01 -19.47
N VAL A 602 12.04 18.52 -18.59
CA VAL A 602 11.69 18.79 -17.18
C VAL A 602 10.81 20.05 -17.12
N PRO A 603 9.62 20.02 -16.48
CA PRO A 603 8.80 21.21 -16.28
C PRO A 603 9.54 22.31 -15.51
N MET A 604 9.35 23.57 -15.89
CA MET A 604 10.09 24.73 -15.35
C MET A 604 9.97 24.90 -13.83
N GLU A 605 8.89 24.40 -13.22
CA GLU A 605 8.66 24.42 -11.78
C GLU A 605 9.65 23.53 -10.98
N TYR A 606 10.32 22.57 -11.62
CA TYR A 606 11.32 21.69 -11.00
C TYR A 606 12.74 22.14 -11.33
N ASN A 607 13.12 23.30 -10.81
CA ASN A 607 14.40 23.97 -11.08
C ASN A 607 15.64 23.12 -10.75
N HIS A 608 15.62 22.29 -9.72
CA HIS A 608 16.77 21.46 -9.33
C HIS A 608 17.02 20.28 -10.27
N LEU A 609 16.03 19.93 -11.11
CA LEU A 609 16.09 18.79 -12.03
C LEU A 609 16.49 19.19 -13.46
N GLN A 610 16.48 20.48 -13.79
CA GLN A 610 16.64 21.00 -15.15
C GLN A 610 17.94 20.56 -15.84
N GLU A 611 19.04 20.42 -15.10
CA GLU A 611 20.35 20.05 -15.63
C GLU A 611 20.58 18.53 -15.71
N ILE A 612 19.61 17.72 -15.27
CA ILE A 612 19.77 16.27 -15.18
C ILE A 612 19.05 15.59 -16.36
N PRO A 613 19.72 14.69 -17.11
CA PRO A 613 19.08 13.96 -18.20
C PRO A 613 17.87 13.15 -17.73
N ILE A 614 16.79 13.15 -18.52
CA ILE A 614 15.55 12.42 -18.22
C ILE A 614 15.79 10.93 -17.94
N ILE A 615 16.75 10.31 -18.63
CA ILE A 615 17.12 8.90 -18.42
C ILE A 615 17.74 8.69 -17.02
N ALA A 616 18.59 9.61 -16.57
CA ALA A 616 19.16 9.58 -15.23
C ALA A 616 18.08 9.81 -14.15
N LEU A 617 17.14 10.75 -14.39
CA LEU A 617 15.98 10.98 -13.53
C LEU A 617 15.08 9.74 -13.45
N ARG A 618 14.79 9.07 -14.57
CA ARG A 618 14.06 7.80 -14.63
C ARG A 618 14.73 6.74 -13.76
N ASN A 619 16.03 6.54 -13.95
CA ASN A 619 16.80 5.52 -13.21
C ASN A 619 16.84 5.83 -11.71
N ARG A 620 16.95 7.12 -11.34
CA ARG A 620 16.85 7.55 -9.94
C ARG A 620 15.46 7.31 -9.37
N LEU A 621 14.40 7.61 -10.13
CA LEU A 621 13.03 7.38 -9.69
C LEU A 621 12.75 5.89 -9.44
N LEU A 622 13.31 4.98 -10.25
CA LEU A 622 13.23 3.54 -10.01
C LEU A 622 13.95 3.12 -8.72
N LEU A 623 15.09 3.74 -8.41
CA LEU A 623 15.80 3.56 -7.15
C LEU A 623 14.92 4.02 -5.96
N LEU A 624 14.29 5.20 -6.07
CA LEU A 624 13.38 5.75 -5.06
C LEU A 624 12.09 4.92 -4.89
N HIS A 625 11.60 4.31 -5.98
CA HIS A 625 10.50 3.37 -5.91
C HIS A 625 10.90 2.09 -5.17
N HIS A 626 12.09 1.55 -5.46
CA HIS A 626 12.55 0.32 -4.85
C HIS A 626 12.85 0.48 -3.35
N ILE A 627 13.41 1.60 -2.89
CA ILE A 627 13.49 1.87 -1.44
C ILE A 627 12.09 1.96 -0.83
N SER A 628 11.10 2.52 -1.52
CA SER A 628 9.73 2.61 -1.00
C SER A 628 9.10 1.22 -0.82
N GLU A 629 9.26 0.31 -1.80
CA GLU A 629 8.85 -1.10 -1.69
C GLU A 629 9.53 -1.84 -0.54
N LEU A 630 10.80 -1.50 -0.27
CA LEU A 630 11.60 -2.13 0.77
C LEU A 630 11.24 -1.59 2.17
N PHE A 631 11.07 -0.28 2.29
CA PHE A 631 10.87 0.44 3.55
C PHE A 631 9.42 0.39 4.04
N CYS A 632 8.44 0.61 3.15
CA CYS A 632 7.04 0.76 3.56
C CYS A 632 6.47 -0.47 4.31
N PRO A 633 6.76 -1.72 3.90
CA PRO A 633 6.35 -2.90 4.67
C PRO A 633 6.98 -3.00 6.07
N CYS A 634 8.10 -2.32 6.29
CA CYS A 634 8.85 -2.33 7.55
C CYS A 634 8.48 -1.18 8.50
N ILE A 635 7.66 -0.21 8.07
CA ILE A 635 7.25 0.96 8.87
C ILE A 635 6.84 0.60 10.32
N PRO A 636 6.04 -0.45 10.58
CA PRO A 636 5.66 -0.80 11.95
C PRO A 636 6.83 -1.12 12.89
N MET A 637 7.97 -1.52 12.33
CA MET A 637 9.20 -1.90 13.06
C MET A 637 10.15 -0.71 13.26
N PHE A 638 9.89 0.43 12.63
CA PHE A 638 10.69 1.64 12.81
C PHE A 638 10.13 2.53 13.92
N ASP A 639 11.02 3.27 14.58
CA ASP A 639 10.67 4.23 15.62
C ASP A 639 10.36 5.59 14.99
N LEU A 640 9.07 5.95 14.91
CA LEU A 640 8.59 7.13 14.17
C LEU A 640 8.49 8.40 15.02
N GLU A 641 8.60 8.28 16.35
CA GLU A 641 8.27 9.39 17.25
C GLU A 641 9.45 10.33 17.52
N GLY A 642 10.67 10.01 17.05
CA GLY A 642 11.82 10.91 17.11
C GLY A 642 12.23 11.37 18.52
N SER A 643 11.65 10.81 19.58
CA SER A 643 11.73 11.33 20.96
C SER A 643 13.04 11.00 21.68
N LEU A 644 14.06 10.53 20.97
CA LEU A 644 15.39 10.29 21.54
C LEU A 644 16.24 11.56 21.48
N ASP A 645 16.02 12.41 22.49
CA ASP A 645 16.88 13.45 23.06
C ASP A 645 17.36 14.58 22.12
N GLU A 646 17.25 15.82 22.63
CA GLU A 646 17.68 17.13 22.10
C GLU A 646 19.19 17.25 21.74
N THR A 647 19.93 16.15 21.55
CA THR A 647 21.38 16.15 21.29
C THR A 647 21.82 15.45 20.00
N GLY A 648 20.93 14.88 19.19
CA GLY A 648 21.16 14.61 17.76
C GLY A 648 22.35 13.69 17.36
N LEU A 649 22.85 12.82 18.25
CA LEU A 649 24.09 12.06 18.03
C LEU A 649 23.93 10.52 18.19
N GLY A 650 22.97 9.94 17.48
CA GLY A 650 22.89 8.51 17.17
C GLY A 650 22.35 8.30 15.76
N PRO A 651 22.50 7.13 15.10
CA PRO A 651 21.88 6.86 13.80
C PRO A 651 20.38 6.59 14.02
N SER A 652 19.64 7.62 14.40
CA SER A 652 18.21 7.70 14.16
C SER A 652 18.04 8.24 12.75
N VAL A 653 17.36 7.49 11.88
CA VAL A 653 16.91 8.05 10.61
C VAL A 653 15.92 9.17 10.95
N GLY A 654 16.28 10.41 10.65
CA GLY A 654 15.35 11.52 10.78
C GLY A 654 14.25 11.34 9.74
N PHE A 655 13.00 11.11 10.18
CA PHE A 655 11.88 10.88 9.26
C PHE A 655 11.58 12.08 8.38
N ASP A 656 12.01 13.28 8.79
CA ASP A 656 11.99 14.46 7.94
C ASP A 656 12.73 14.26 6.63
N THR A 657 13.80 13.47 6.61
CA THR A 657 14.54 13.17 5.39
C THR A 657 13.87 12.10 4.53
N LEU A 658 13.20 11.12 5.15
CA LEU A 658 12.53 10.04 4.41
C LEU A 658 11.20 10.48 3.79
N ARG A 659 10.47 11.41 4.43
CA ARG A 659 9.14 11.84 3.97
C ARG A 659 9.17 12.38 2.53
N GLY A 660 10.23 13.07 2.15
CA GLY A 660 10.36 13.68 0.83
C GLY A 660 10.81 12.72 -0.28
N ILE A 661 11.39 11.57 0.06
CA ILE A 661 12.01 10.64 -0.90
C ILE A 661 11.24 9.33 -1.07
N LEU A 662 10.33 9.01 -0.14
CA LEU A 662 9.42 7.86 -0.25
C LEU A 662 8.26 8.20 -1.19
N ILE A 663 7.90 7.25 -2.06
CA ILE A 663 6.78 7.38 -2.99
C ILE A 663 5.45 7.35 -2.21
N SER A 664 4.53 8.29 -2.51
CA SER A 664 3.27 8.46 -1.75
C SER A 664 2.45 7.17 -1.69
N GLN A 665 2.33 6.46 -2.81
CA GLN A 665 1.58 5.20 -2.89
C GLN A 665 2.02 4.17 -1.85
N GLY A 666 3.33 4.03 -1.61
CA GLY A 666 3.85 3.09 -0.61
C GLY A 666 3.48 3.50 0.81
N LYS A 667 3.60 4.79 1.14
CA LYS A 667 3.21 5.34 2.45
C LYS A 667 1.72 5.19 2.69
N GLU A 668 0.90 5.57 1.70
CA GLU A 668 -0.55 5.47 1.76
C GLU A 668 -1.01 4.03 1.93
N ALA A 669 -0.41 3.07 1.22
CA ALA A 669 -0.74 1.66 1.38
C ALA A 669 -0.46 1.18 2.82
N ALA A 670 0.71 1.52 3.37
CA ALA A 670 1.06 1.18 4.76
C ALA A 670 0.11 1.85 5.78
N PHE A 671 -0.22 3.12 5.58
CA PHE A 671 -1.14 3.87 6.44
C PHE A 671 -2.57 3.33 6.36
N ARG A 672 -3.09 3.10 5.15
CA ARG A 672 -4.43 2.55 4.91
C ARG A 672 -4.57 1.14 5.48
N LYS A 673 -3.53 0.30 5.38
CA LYS A 673 -3.52 -1.02 6.01
C LYS A 673 -3.83 -0.92 7.50
N VAL A 674 -3.17 -0.01 8.21
CA VAL A 674 -3.38 0.22 9.64
C VAL A 674 -4.80 0.71 9.91
N VAL A 675 -5.29 1.69 9.14
CA VAL A 675 -6.67 2.20 9.26
C VAL A 675 -7.70 1.08 9.02
N GLN A 676 -7.53 0.26 7.98
CA GLN A 676 -8.45 -0.83 7.62
C GLN A 676 -8.46 -1.94 8.66
N ALA A 677 -7.31 -2.24 9.27
CA ALA A 677 -7.19 -3.30 10.25
C ALA A 677 -7.91 -2.94 11.57
N THR A 678 -8.08 -1.66 11.89
CA THR A 678 -8.87 -1.21 13.04
C THR A 678 -10.35 -0.94 12.72
N MET A 679 -10.84 -1.22 11.50
CA MET A 679 -12.24 -0.91 11.14
C MET A 679 -13.24 -1.86 11.80
N VAL A 680 -14.33 -1.31 12.34
CA VAL A 680 -15.48 -2.04 12.88
C VAL A 680 -16.50 -2.25 11.77
N ARG A 681 -16.72 -3.49 11.32
CA ARG A 681 -17.50 -3.81 10.10
C ARG A 681 -18.86 -4.46 10.35
N ASP A 682 -19.13 -4.81 11.60
CA ASP A 682 -20.29 -5.50 12.12
C ASP A 682 -21.48 -4.56 12.41
N ARG A 683 -21.28 -3.23 12.31
CA ARG A 683 -22.34 -2.23 12.44
C ARG A 683 -22.53 -1.45 11.14
N GLN A 684 -23.79 -1.14 10.81
CA GLN A 684 -24.16 -0.41 9.59
C GLN A 684 -24.02 1.11 9.71
N HIS A 685 -24.18 1.66 10.93
CA HIS A 685 -24.05 3.09 11.21
C HIS A 685 -23.69 3.31 12.69
N GLY A 686 -23.15 4.49 12.98
CA GLY A 686 -22.88 4.94 14.35
C GLY A 686 -24.13 5.50 15.06
N PRO A 687 -23.97 6.24 16.17
CA PRO A 687 -25.10 6.75 16.95
C PRO A 687 -25.98 7.69 16.12
N VAL A 688 -27.27 7.75 16.47
CA VAL A 688 -28.21 8.71 15.88
C VAL A 688 -28.03 10.05 16.58
N VAL A 689 -27.81 11.11 15.80
CA VAL A 689 -27.63 12.47 16.31
C VAL A 689 -28.71 13.39 15.76
N GLU A 690 -29.33 14.15 16.67
CA GLU A 690 -30.35 15.14 16.32
C GLU A 690 -29.72 16.52 16.12
N LEU A 691 -29.99 17.14 14.96
CA LEU A 691 -29.42 18.43 14.56
C LEU A 691 -30.51 19.45 14.19
N ASN A 692 -30.38 20.68 14.67
CA ASN A 692 -31.35 21.75 14.45
C ASN A 692 -30.77 22.88 13.59
N ARG A 693 -30.98 22.79 12.27
CA ARG A 693 -30.55 23.81 11.31
C ARG A 693 -31.44 25.06 11.27
N ILE A 694 -32.68 24.97 11.76
CA ILE A 694 -33.58 26.14 11.88
C ILE A 694 -32.98 27.18 12.83
N GLN A 695 -32.31 26.73 13.89
CA GLN A 695 -31.60 27.58 14.83
C GLN A 695 -30.39 28.32 14.21
N VAL A 696 -29.71 27.67 13.27
CA VAL A 696 -28.56 28.26 12.54
C VAL A 696 -29.02 29.38 11.62
N LYS A 697 -30.11 29.16 10.85
CA LYS A 697 -30.68 30.17 9.94
C LYS A 697 -31.03 31.48 10.65
N ARG A 698 -31.55 31.41 11.89
CA ARG A 698 -31.85 32.59 12.73
C ARG A 698 -30.62 33.34 13.22
N SER A 699 -29.47 32.69 13.25
CA SER A 699 -28.19 33.29 13.65
C SER A 699 -27.49 33.93 12.46
N ARG A 700 -27.52 33.29 11.28
CA ARG A 700 -27.01 33.86 10.01
C ARG A 700 -27.62 35.24 9.70
N SER A 701 -28.91 35.43 9.97
CA SER A 701 -29.58 36.73 9.75
C SER A 701 -29.10 37.88 10.65
N LYS A 702 -28.37 37.60 11.73
CA LYS A 702 -27.86 38.61 12.68
C LYS A 702 -26.37 38.93 12.48
N GLY A 703 -25.66 38.18 11.65
CA GLY A 703 -24.20 38.26 11.49
C GLY A 703 -23.43 37.70 12.69
N GLY A 704 -22.19 37.25 12.46
CA GLY A 704 -21.30 36.72 13.50
C GLY A 704 -21.56 35.26 13.88
N LEU A 705 -21.07 34.86 15.06
CA LEU A 705 -21.10 33.47 15.53
C LEU A 705 -22.53 32.93 15.71
N ALA A 706 -22.71 31.64 15.43
CA ALA A 706 -23.95 30.93 15.73
C ALA A 706 -24.08 30.65 17.23
N GLY A 707 -24.56 31.63 18.00
CA GLY A 707 -24.65 31.55 19.46
C GLY A 707 -23.31 31.79 20.17
N PRO A 708 -23.25 31.59 21.50
CA PRO A 708 -22.01 31.74 22.26
C PRO A 708 -20.95 30.77 21.73
N ASP A 709 -19.79 31.30 21.34
CA ASP A 709 -18.64 30.53 20.82
C ASP A 709 -18.96 29.64 19.60
N GLY A 710 -20.05 29.93 18.87
CA GLY A 710 -20.50 29.11 17.73
C GLY A 710 -21.19 27.79 18.11
N THR A 711 -21.55 27.59 19.39
CA THR A 711 -22.12 26.32 19.88
C THR A 711 -23.49 25.94 19.30
N LYS A 712 -24.22 26.91 18.70
CA LYS A 712 -25.52 26.65 18.04
C LYS A 712 -25.39 26.30 16.56
N SER A 713 -24.19 26.37 15.98
CA SER A 713 -23.94 25.90 14.61
C SER A 713 -24.16 24.39 14.51
N VAL A 714 -24.35 23.83 13.31
CA VAL A 714 -24.38 22.37 13.10
C VAL A 714 -23.08 21.72 13.60
N PHE A 715 -21.93 22.32 13.32
CA PHE A 715 -20.63 21.91 13.86
C PHE A 715 -20.60 21.95 15.40
N GLY A 716 -21.06 23.05 16.02
CA GLY A 716 -21.14 23.19 17.48
C GLY A 716 -22.06 22.16 18.13
N GLN A 717 -23.21 21.90 17.51
CA GLN A 717 -24.18 20.89 17.95
C GLN A 717 -23.58 19.48 17.87
N MET A 718 -22.86 19.14 16.78
CA MET A 718 -22.17 17.85 16.68
C MET A 718 -21.04 17.71 17.70
N CYS A 719 -20.24 18.76 17.90
CA CYS A 719 -19.18 18.76 18.91
C CYS A 719 -19.74 18.47 20.31
N ALA A 720 -20.90 19.03 20.66
CA ALA A 720 -21.56 18.78 21.94
C ALA A 720 -22.03 17.31 22.11
N LYS A 721 -22.24 16.60 21.01
CA LYS A 721 -22.68 15.19 20.99
C LYS A 721 -21.51 14.21 20.97
N MET A 722 -20.27 14.69 20.89
CA MET A 722 -19.07 13.84 20.82
C MET A 722 -18.93 12.84 21.98
N SER A 723 -19.43 13.18 23.18
CA SER A 723 -19.44 12.27 24.34
C SER A 723 -20.32 11.03 24.15
N SER A 724 -21.26 11.05 23.20
CA SER A 724 -22.11 9.91 22.87
C SER A 724 -21.46 8.91 21.90
N PHE A 725 -20.30 9.25 21.33
CA PHE A 725 -19.57 8.40 20.41
C PHE A 725 -18.68 7.43 21.20
N SER A 726 -18.99 6.14 21.11
CA SER A 726 -18.04 5.11 21.56
C SER A 726 -16.79 5.11 20.67
N PRO A 727 -15.62 4.69 21.18
CA PRO A 727 -14.41 4.54 20.36
C PRO A 727 -14.68 3.74 19.07
N ASP A 728 -15.43 2.64 19.17
CA ASP A 728 -15.80 1.78 18.05
C ASP A 728 -16.63 2.50 16.97
N SER A 729 -17.46 3.48 17.37
CA SER A 729 -18.28 4.25 16.43
C SER A 729 -17.43 5.07 15.46
N LEU A 730 -16.29 5.62 15.93
CA LEU A 730 -15.37 6.40 15.11
C LEU A 730 -14.53 5.53 14.16
N LEU A 731 -14.55 4.22 14.36
CA LEU A 731 -13.78 3.24 13.57
C LEU A 731 -14.63 2.56 12.49
N LEU A 732 -15.86 3.02 12.27
CA LEU A 732 -16.71 2.49 11.21
C LEU A 732 -16.16 2.83 9.80
N PRO A 733 -16.31 1.94 8.81
CA PRO A 733 -15.84 2.16 7.44
C PRO A 733 -16.65 3.21 6.68
N HIS A 734 -17.88 3.48 7.12
CA HIS A 734 -18.78 4.49 6.56
C HIS A 734 -19.85 4.86 7.60
N ARG A 735 -20.53 6.00 7.40
CA ARG A 735 -21.65 6.46 8.25
C ARG A 735 -21.35 6.40 9.75
N VAL A 736 -20.31 7.15 10.13
CA VAL A 736 -19.83 7.26 11.52
C VAL A 736 -20.92 7.76 12.49
N TRP A 737 -21.96 8.40 11.97
CA TRP A 737 -23.22 8.68 12.66
C TRP A 737 -24.40 8.61 11.69
N LYS A 738 -25.61 8.56 12.24
CA LYS A 738 -26.86 8.76 11.50
C LYS A 738 -27.48 10.09 11.91
N VAL A 739 -28.00 10.87 10.95
CA VAL A 739 -28.51 12.22 11.25
C VAL A 739 -30.03 12.22 11.27
N LYS A 740 -30.60 12.96 12.23
CA LYS A 740 -32.02 13.30 12.25
C LYS A 740 -32.18 14.82 12.39
N PHE A 741 -32.61 15.48 11.32
CA PHE A 741 -32.85 16.91 11.34
C PHE A 741 -34.17 17.24 12.06
N VAL A 742 -34.11 18.16 13.02
CA VAL A 742 -35.28 18.57 13.81
C VAL A 742 -36.30 19.26 12.91
N GLY A 743 -37.53 18.72 12.87
CA GLY A 743 -38.63 19.27 12.09
C GLY A 743 -38.72 18.74 10.66
N GLU A 744 -37.93 17.73 10.30
CA GLU A 744 -37.86 17.19 8.95
C GLU A 744 -38.06 15.67 8.95
N SER A 745 -38.90 15.17 8.04
CA SER A 745 -39.11 13.74 7.84
C SER A 745 -38.05 13.21 6.87
N VAL A 746 -36.85 12.94 7.39
CA VAL A 746 -35.76 12.33 6.62
C VAL A 746 -35.61 10.87 7.04
N ASP A 747 -35.81 9.94 6.10
CA ASP A 747 -35.44 8.54 6.28
C ASP A 747 -34.01 8.37 5.72
N ASP A 748 -33.02 8.36 6.61
CA ASP A 748 -31.62 8.51 6.23
C ASP A 748 -31.02 7.20 5.68
N CYS A 749 -31.13 7.03 4.36
CA CYS A 749 -30.39 6.04 3.57
C CYS A 749 -28.93 6.47 3.28
N GLY A 750 -28.40 7.52 3.92
CA GLY A 750 -27.03 8.03 3.74
C GLY A 750 -26.95 9.50 3.31
N GLY A 751 -28.04 10.09 2.80
CA GLY A 751 -28.08 11.49 2.37
C GLY A 751 -27.94 12.49 3.52
N GLY A 752 -28.56 12.21 4.69
CA GLY A 752 -28.50 13.11 5.85
C GLY A 752 -27.09 13.22 6.44
N TYR A 753 -26.32 12.13 6.39
CA TYR A 753 -24.91 12.12 6.77
C TYR A 753 -24.08 13.06 5.89
N SER A 754 -24.14 12.90 4.57
CA SER A 754 -23.38 13.72 3.63
C SER A 754 -23.76 15.20 3.69
N GLU A 755 -25.05 15.51 3.81
CA GLU A 755 -25.54 16.88 3.99
C GLU A 755 -24.99 17.52 5.27
N SER A 756 -24.96 16.77 6.39
CA SER A 756 -24.43 17.30 7.65
C SER A 756 -22.94 17.65 7.57
N ILE A 757 -22.14 16.86 6.85
CA ILE A 757 -20.71 17.13 6.65
C ILE A 757 -20.51 18.36 5.76
N ALA A 758 -21.29 18.50 4.69
CA ALA A 758 -21.23 19.66 3.81
C ALA A 758 -21.56 20.96 4.56
N GLU A 759 -22.63 20.94 5.38
CA GLU A 759 -23.02 22.11 6.19
C GLU A 759 -21.95 22.44 7.25
N ILE A 760 -21.36 21.43 7.90
CA ILE A 760 -20.22 21.62 8.81
C ILE A 760 -19.03 22.31 8.12
N CYS A 761 -18.64 21.85 6.92
CA CYS A 761 -17.53 22.44 6.19
C CYS A 761 -17.80 23.90 5.79
N GLU A 762 -19.05 24.22 5.41
CA GLU A 762 -19.47 25.59 5.12
C GLU A 762 -19.40 26.49 6.37
N GLU A 763 -19.92 26.01 7.51
CA GLU A 763 -19.94 26.76 8.79
C GLU A 763 -18.55 27.07 9.36
N LEU A 764 -17.58 26.20 9.12
CA LEU A 764 -16.19 26.43 9.51
C LEU A 764 -15.56 27.62 8.76
N GLN A 765 -16.02 27.90 7.53
CA GLN A 765 -15.41 28.86 6.62
C GLN A 765 -16.20 30.17 6.46
N ASN A 766 -17.44 30.24 6.94
CA ASN A 766 -18.32 31.42 6.78
C ASN A 766 -18.45 32.30 8.04
N GLY A 767 -17.62 32.08 9.06
CA GLY A 767 -17.58 32.88 10.29
C GLY A 767 -18.67 32.56 11.33
N LEU A 768 -19.44 31.48 11.15
CA LEU A 768 -20.39 31.00 12.16
C LEU A 768 -19.73 30.31 13.35
N THR A 769 -18.49 29.85 13.17
CA THR A 769 -17.63 29.27 14.22
C THR A 769 -16.38 30.13 14.41
N PRO A 770 -15.77 30.15 15.62
CA PRO A 770 -14.62 31.00 15.89
C PRO A 770 -13.28 30.33 15.54
N LEU A 771 -13.28 29.13 14.96
CA LEU A 771 -12.08 28.28 14.85
C LEU A 771 -11.12 28.69 13.74
N LEU A 772 -11.63 29.24 12.64
CA LEU A 772 -10.84 29.57 11.46
C LEU A 772 -10.84 31.08 11.22
N ILE A 773 -9.70 31.60 10.77
CA ILE A 773 -9.54 32.99 10.33
C ILE A 773 -9.00 33.00 8.90
N VAL A 774 -9.31 34.05 8.14
CA VAL A 774 -8.64 34.31 6.86
C VAL A 774 -7.15 34.58 7.08
N THR A 775 -6.31 34.20 6.12
CA THR A 775 -4.88 34.54 6.16
C THR A 775 -4.68 36.06 6.18
N PRO A 776 -3.57 36.58 6.75
CA PRO A 776 -3.19 37.99 6.59
C PRO A 776 -3.21 38.45 5.12
N ASN A 777 -2.64 37.65 4.22
CA ASN A 777 -2.72 37.84 2.78
C ASN A 777 -4.16 37.96 2.25
N GLY A 778 -5.09 37.14 2.73
CA GLY A 778 -6.51 37.21 2.39
C GLY A 778 -7.18 38.48 2.91
N ARG A 779 -6.84 38.93 4.12
CA ARG A 779 -7.34 40.18 4.72
C ARG A 779 -6.88 41.41 3.95
N ASP A 780 -5.61 41.41 3.52
CA ASP A 780 -4.98 42.52 2.81
C ASP A 780 -5.11 42.39 1.28
N GLU A 781 -5.87 41.39 0.81
CA GLU A 781 -6.09 41.07 -0.61
C GLU A 781 -4.80 40.96 -1.44
N SER A 782 -3.74 40.39 -0.86
CA SER A 782 -2.43 40.39 -1.49
C SER A 782 -1.58 39.17 -1.11
N GLY A 783 -0.64 38.75 -1.96
CA GLY A 783 0.17 37.55 -1.72
C GLY A 783 -0.52 36.23 -2.10
N ALA A 784 0.03 35.11 -1.62
CA ALA A 784 -0.50 33.76 -1.84
C ALA A 784 -1.51 33.35 -0.74
N ASN A 785 -2.19 32.20 -0.92
CA ASN A 785 -3.15 31.65 0.06
C ASN A 785 -4.27 32.63 0.50
N ARG A 786 -4.70 33.51 -0.41
CA ARG A 786 -5.73 34.54 -0.13
C ARG A 786 -7.10 33.97 0.19
N ASP A 787 -7.47 32.90 -0.51
CA ASP A 787 -8.76 32.23 -0.37
C ASP A 787 -8.71 31.06 0.62
N CYS A 788 -7.69 31.06 1.50
CA CYS A 788 -7.43 30.00 2.46
C CYS A 788 -7.58 30.48 3.90
N TYR A 789 -7.71 29.51 4.82
CA TYR A 789 -7.93 29.76 6.24
C TYR A 789 -6.79 29.21 7.10
N LEU A 790 -6.53 29.90 8.22
CA LEU A 790 -5.64 29.50 9.31
C LEU A 790 -6.47 29.12 10.54
N LEU A 791 -5.86 28.36 11.46
CA LEU A 791 -6.43 28.15 12.79
C LEU A 791 -6.40 29.48 13.56
N ASN A 792 -7.46 29.78 14.31
CA ASN A 792 -7.52 31.01 15.08
C ASN A 792 -6.67 30.88 16.37
N PRO A 793 -5.58 31.66 16.52
CA PRO A 793 -4.69 31.52 17.68
C PRO A 793 -5.27 32.17 18.95
N ALA A 794 -6.29 33.02 18.81
CA ALA A 794 -6.96 33.69 19.92
C ALA A 794 -7.98 32.80 20.65
N THR A 795 -8.39 31.67 20.06
CA THR A 795 -9.40 30.79 20.64
C THR A 795 -8.78 29.71 21.53
N ARG A 796 -8.65 30.03 22.82
CA ARG A 796 -7.98 29.17 23.82
C ARG A 796 -8.89 28.66 24.95
N ALA A 797 -10.17 29.06 24.97
CA ALA A 797 -11.11 28.57 25.96
C ALA A 797 -11.31 27.03 25.87
N PRO A 798 -11.68 26.34 26.96
CA PRO A 798 -11.88 24.89 26.97
C PRO A 798 -12.91 24.38 25.94
N VAL A 799 -13.93 25.19 25.64
CA VAL A 799 -14.91 24.91 24.59
C VAL A 799 -14.27 24.90 23.20
N HIS A 800 -13.39 25.87 22.91
CA HIS A 800 -12.64 25.93 21.64
C HIS A 800 -11.67 24.76 21.49
N CYS A 801 -10.98 24.36 22.56
CA CYS A 801 -10.13 23.17 22.53
C CYS A 801 -10.94 21.90 22.19
N SER A 802 -12.15 21.78 22.71
CA SER A 802 -13.05 20.67 22.39
C SER A 802 -13.51 20.71 20.94
N MET A 803 -13.77 21.91 20.41
CA MET A 803 -14.11 22.13 19.02
C MET A 803 -12.93 21.82 18.06
N PHE A 804 -11.69 22.20 18.37
CA PHE A 804 -10.51 21.81 17.59
C PHE A 804 -10.27 20.30 17.61
N ARG A 805 -10.47 19.63 18.74
CA ARG A 805 -10.45 18.15 18.79
C ARG A 805 -11.51 17.55 17.89
N PHE A 806 -12.72 18.12 17.85
CA PHE A 806 -13.76 17.65 16.96
C PHE A 806 -13.43 17.89 15.48
N LEU A 807 -12.83 19.03 15.13
CA LEU A 807 -12.26 19.25 13.79
C LEU A 807 -11.27 18.14 13.44
N GLY A 808 -10.34 17.81 14.35
CA GLY A 808 -9.41 16.69 14.17
C GLY A 808 -10.08 15.33 13.94
N VAL A 809 -11.17 15.05 14.65
CA VAL A 809 -11.98 13.85 14.43
C VAL A 809 -12.56 13.85 13.01
N LEU A 810 -13.07 14.98 12.51
CA LEU A 810 -13.59 15.08 11.14
C LEU A 810 -12.49 14.82 10.09
N LEU A 811 -11.31 15.42 10.25
CA LEU A 811 -10.18 15.15 9.34
C LEU A 811 -9.80 13.66 9.36
N GLY A 812 -9.78 13.05 10.55
CA GLY A 812 -9.52 11.62 10.71
C GLY A 812 -10.58 10.73 10.06
N ILE A 813 -11.86 11.12 10.14
CA ILE A 813 -12.96 10.40 9.48
C ILE A 813 -12.82 10.48 7.97
N ALA A 814 -12.51 11.65 7.42
CA ALA A 814 -12.31 11.85 5.99
C ALA A 814 -11.23 10.90 5.44
N ILE A 815 -10.09 10.83 6.13
CA ILE A 815 -9.00 9.92 5.80
C ILE A 815 -9.45 8.46 5.90
N ARG A 816 -10.20 8.09 6.97
CA ARG A 816 -10.64 6.71 7.23
C ARG A 816 -11.67 6.21 6.23
N THR A 817 -12.66 7.02 5.90
CA THR A 817 -13.76 6.65 4.99
C THR A 817 -13.42 6.94 3.53
N GLY A 818 -12.37 7.72 3.26
CA GLY A 818 -12.05 8.23 1.93
C GLY A 818 -13.08 9.23 1.41
N SER A 819 -13.90 9.82 2.30
CA SER A 819 -14.92 10.81 1.94
C SER A 819 -14.32 12.20 2.10
N PRO A 820 -14.10 12.95 1.00
CA PRO A 820 -13.38 14.20 1.05
C PRO A 820 -14.16 15.30 1.79
N LEU A 821 -13.43 16.17 2.50
CA LEU A 821 -13.97 17.39 3.10
C LEU A 821 -13.68 18.59 2.22
N SER A 822 -14.67 19.47 2.07
CA SER A 822 -14.51 20.72 1.33
C SER A 822 -13.94 21.81 2.24
N LEU A 823 -12.65 21.70 2.60
CA LEU A 823 -11.94 22.65 3.47
C LEU A 823 -10.75 23.29 2.75
N ASN A 824 -10.67 24.62 2.78
CA ASN A 824 -9.59 25.40 2.15
C ASN A 824 -8.59 25.90 3.21
N LEU A 825 -7.87 25.00 3.89
CA LEU A 825 -6.83 25.40 4.83
C LEU A 825 -5.53 25.74 4.10
N ALA A 826 -4.78 26.74 4.59
CA ALA A 826 -3.50 27.12 3.99
C ALA A 826 -2.43 26.03 4.18
N GLU A 827 -1.49 25.92 3.24
CA GLU A 827 -0.41 24.91 3.26
C GLU A 827 0.34 24.79 4.61
N PRO A 828 0.69 25.90 5.31
CA PRO A 828 1.34 25.82 6.62
C PRO A 828 0.53 25.04 7.67
N VAL A 829 -0.80 25.10 7.62
CA VAL A 829 -1.66 24.35 8.55
C VAL A 829 -1.52 22.86 8.30
N TRP A 830 -1.56 22.43 7.03
CA TRP A 830 -1.37 21.02 6.67
C TRP A 830 0.03 20.51 7.04
N LYS A 831 1.06 21.32 6.87
CA LYS A 831 2.44 21.01 7.33
C LYS A 831 2.47 20.74 8.83
N GLN A 832 1.93 21.63 9.65
CA GLN A 832 1.86 21.43 11.11
C GLN A 832 1.02 20.21 11.50
N LEU A 833 -0.11 19.97 10.83
CA LEU A 833 -0.94 18.78 11.06
C LEU A 833 -0.25 17.48 10.65
N ALA A 834 0.67 17.51 9.68
CA ALA A 834 1.56 16.39 9.34
C ALA A 834 2.78 16.26 10.28
N GLY A 835 2.91 17.15 11.28
CA GLY A 835 4.03 17.17 12.22
C GLY A 835 5.30 17.81 11.67
N MET A 836 5.21 18.64 10.63
CA MET A 836 6.32 19.45 10.14
C MET A 836 6.41 20.76 10.91
N SER A 837 7.62 21.18 11.25
CA SER A 837 7.87 22.54 11.76
C SER A 837 7.76 23.56 10.63
N LEU A 838 7.20 24.73 10.94
CA LEU A 838 7.13 25.83 10.00
C LEU A 838 8.50 26.48 9.77
N THR A 839 8.68 27.05 8.60
CA THR A 839 9.86 27.81 8.16
C THR A 839 9.50 29.26 7.86
N ILE A 840 10.51 30.09 7.63
CA ILE A 840 10.33 31.51 7.24
C ILE A 840 9.61 31.62 5.88
N ALA A 841 9.81 30.66 4.98
CA ALA A 841 9.12 30.63 3.70
C ALA A 841 7.61 30.41 3.89
N ASP A 842 7.22 29.53 4.81
CA ASP A 842 5.81 29.25 5.13
C ASP A 842 5.09 30.48 5.71
N LEU A 843 5.80 31.31 6.48
CA LEU A 843 5.24 32.59 6.97
C LEU A 843 4.97 33.54 5.82
N SER A 844 5.94 33.68 4.89
CA SER A 844 5.81 34.55 3.71
C SER A 844 4.66 34.14 2.79
N GLU A 845 4.28 32.86 2.77
CA GLU A 845 3.17 32.34 1.97
C GLU A 845 1.78 32.79 2.45
N VAL A 846 1.63 33.09 3.73
CA VAL A 846 0.35 33.50 4.34
C VAL A 846 0.35 34.95 4.80
N ASP A 847 1.53 35.56 4.90
CA ASP A 847 1.77 36.91 5.40
C ASP A 847 3.01 37.51 4.71
N LYS A 848 2.81 38.01 3.49
CA LYS A 848 3.90 38.38 2.57
C LYS A 848 4.77 39.53 3.10
N ASP A 849 4.17 40.43 3.91
CA ASP A 849 4.80 41.68 4.34
C ASP A 849 5.48 41.54 5.71
N PHE A 850 5.19 40.47 6.46
CA PHE A 850 5.74 40.26 7.80
C PHE A 850 7.27 40.16 7.81
N ILE A 851 7.85 39.25 6.99
CA ILE A 851 9.30 39.06 6.95
C ILE A 851 10.01 40.31 6.40
N PRO A 852 9.59 40.91 5.27
CA PRO A 852 10.14 42.19 4.82
C PRO A 852 10.08 43.30 5.88
N GLY A 853 8.98 43.41 6.62
CA GLY A 853 8.84 44.39 7.71
C GLY A 853 9.85 44.18 8.84
N LEU A 854 10.11 42.92 9.23
CA LEU A 854 11.15 42.60 10.21
C LEU A 854 12.56 42.91 9.69
N MET A 855 12.84 42.64 8.41
CA MET A 855 14.13 42.97 7.81
C MET A 855 14.36 44.48 7.77
N TYR A 856 13.32 45.27 7.47
CA TYR A 856 13.38 46.73 7.53
C TYR A 856 13.76 47.23 8.94
N ILE A 857 13.20 46.64 10.00
CA ILE A 857 13.57 46.99 11.39
C ILE A 857 15.02 46.60 11.70
N ARG A 858 15.46 45.41 11.26
CA ARG A 858 16.81 44.89 11.51
C ARG A 858 17.89 45.72 10.80
N ASP A 859 17.65 46.05 9.54
CA ASP A 859 18.64 46.62 8.62
C ASP A 859 18.52 48.15 8.51
N ASN A 860 17.67 48.79 9.33
CA ASN A 860 17.52 50.23 9.35
C ASN A 860 18.85 50.93 9.67
N GLU A 861 19.29 51.83 8.78
CA GLU A 861 20.51 52.64 8.90
C GLU A 861 20.27 54.04 9.53
N ALA A 862 19.08 54.31 10.05
CA ALA A 862 18.77 55.56 10.74
C ALA A 862 19.71 55.82 11.93
N THR A 863 19.98 57.10 12.20
CA THR A 863 20.70 57.51 13.41
C THR A 863 19.91 57.14 14.68
N SER A 864 20.58 57.04 15.84
CA SER A 864 19.92 56.68 17.11
C SER A 864 18.74 57.60 17.44
N GLU A 865 18.87 58.90 17.17
CA GLU A 865 17.82 59.90 17.41
C GLU A 865 16.63 59.72 16.46
N GLU A 866 16.88 59.42 15.18
CA GLU A 866 15.84 59.15 14.18
C GLU A 866 15.11 57.83 14.47
N PHE A 867 15.82 56.80 14.94
CA PHE A 867 15.21 55.51 15.26
C PHE A 867 14.36 55.57 16.53
N GLU A 868 14.83 56.27 17.57
CA GLU A 868 14.06 56.49 18.80
C GLU A 868 12.80 57.33 18.57
N ALA A 869 12.85 58.28 17.62
CA ALA A 869 11.69 59.08 17.24
C ALA A 869 10.54 58.26 16.61
N MET A 870 10.80 57.06 16.08
CA MET A 870 9.77 56.19 15.50
C MET A 870 8.86 55.51 16.55
N SER A 871 9.26 55.47 17.83
CA SER A 871 8.48 54.91 18.95
C SER A 871 7.84 53.53 18.66
N LEU A 872 8.60 52.60 18.09
CA LEU A 872 8.09 51.26 17.75
C LEU A 872 7.85 50.41 19.01
N PRO A 873 6.64 49.89 19.25
CA PRO A 873 6.36 49.06 20.43
C PRO A 873 7.04 47.68 20.32
N PHE A 874 7.37 47.06 21.46
CA PHE A 874 7.91 45.71 21.54
C PHE A 874 6.79 44.64 21.45
N THR A 875 5.88 44.85 20.49
CA THR A 875 4.73 43.99 20.20
C THR A 875 4.78 43.52 18.76
N VAL A 876 4.23 42.33 18.50
CA VAL A 876 4.08 41.79 17.15
C VAL A 876 2.60 41.54 16.85
N PRO A 877 2.08 41.88 15.66
CA PRO A 877 0.73 41.50 15.29
C PRO A 877 0.65 39.98 15.06
N SER A 878 -0.32 39.35 15.73
CA SER A 878 -0.74 37.96 15.46
C SER A 878 -1.37 37.84 14.07
N ALA A 879 -1.50 36.61 13.55
CA ALA A 879 -2.25 36.37 12.32
C ALA A 879 -3.72 36.88 12.40
N SER A 880 -4.28 36.95 13.61
CA SER A 880 -5.63 37.49 13.86
C SER A 880 -5.68 39.03 13.93
N GLY A 881 -4.54 39.72 13.91
CA GLY A 881 -4.42 41.18 14.03
C GLY A 881 -4.41 41.70 15.48
N GLN A 882 -4.30 40.83 16.48
CA GLN A 882 -4.08 41.24 17.88
C GLN A 882 -2.60 41.46 18.16
N ASP A 883 -2.25 42.56 18.84
CA ASP A 883 -0.88 42.84 19.26
C ASP A 883 -0.44 41.97 20.43
N ILE A 884 0.70 41.30 20.27
CA ILE A 884 1.26 40.37 21.25
C ILE A 884 2.56 40.94 21.82
N GLN A 885 2.61 41.10 23.14
CA GLN A 885 3.82 41.51 23.85
C GLN A 885 4.87 40.39 23.81
N LEU A 886 6.03 40.67 23.23
CA LEU A 886 7.10 39.67 23.07
C LEU A 886 8.06 39.56 24.27
N SER A 887 8.14 40.61 25.09
CA SER A 887 9.02 40.66 26.26
C SER A 887 8.38 41.44 27.39
N SER A 888 8.58 40.99 28.63
CA SER A 888 8.23 41.76 29.83
C SER A 888 9.29 42.79 30.22
N LYS A 889 10.49 42.73 29.60
CA LYS A 889 11.63 43.62 29.90
C LYS A 889 11.67 44.87 29.04
N HIS A 890 11.18 44.79 27.80
CA HIS A 890 11.25 45.87 26.83
C HIS A 890 9.84 46.30 26.44
N THR A 891 9.59 47.62 26.42
CA THR A 891 8.32 48.19 25.94
C THR A 891 8.43 48.74 24.51
N HIS A 892 9.64 49.14 24.09
CA HIS A 892 9.92 49.68 22.76
C HIS A 892 11.16 49.03 22.13
N ILE A 893 11.21 49.07 20.80
CA ILE A 893 12.34 48.60 20.00
C ILE A 893 13.42 49.70 19.97
N THR A 894 14.66 49.30 20.20
CA THR A 894 15.87 50.15 20.17
C THR A 894 16.92 49.49 19.28
N LEU A 895 17.96 50.24 18.91
CA LEU A 895 19.06 49.70 18.11
C LEU A 895 19.76 48.50 18.78
N ASP A 896 19.82 48.48 20.12
CA ASP A 896 20.46 47.42 20.89
C ASP A 896 19.60 46.15 20.99
N ASN A 897 18.26 46.28 21.02
CA ASN A 897 17.35 45.15 21.21
C ASN A 897 16.64 44.68 19.93
N ARG A 898 16.81 45.37 18.79
CA ARG A 898 16.13 45.03 17.51
C ARG A 898 16.39 43.60 17.03
N ALA A 899 17.60 43.08 17.21
CA ALA A 899 17.94 41.72 16.83
C ALA A 899 17.20 40.69 17.70
N GLU A 900 17.05 40.97 18.99
CA GLU A 900 16.26 40.15 19.91
C GLU A 900 14.77 40.21 19.54
N TYR A 901 14.24 41.40 19.26
CA TYR A 901 12.87 41.58 18.77
C TYR A 901 12.59 40.73 17.54
N VAL A 902 13.42 40.81 16.49
CA VAL A 902 13.25 40.04 15.25
C VAL A 902 13.26 38.54 15.53
N ARG A 903 14.19 38.06 16.35
CA ARG A 903 14.27 36.64 16.74
C ARG A 903 13.01 36.19 17.47
N LEU A 904 12.52 36.97 18.43
CA LEU A 904 11.31 36.67 19.20
C LEU A 904 10.05 36.73 18.35
N ALA A 905 9.94 37.70 17.43
CA ALA A 905 8.82 37.87 16.52
C ALA A 905 8.69 36.68 15.56
N ILE A 906 9.80 36.27 14.94
CA ILE A 906 9.84 35.07 14.09
C ILE A 906 9.49 33.83 14.92
N ASN A 907 10.11 33.66 16.09
CA ASN A 907 9.83 32.52 16.95
C ASN A 907 8.35 32.44 17.36
N TYR A 908 7.71 33.57 17.68
CA TYR A 908 6.29 33.63 17.98
C TYR A 908 5.44 33.19 16.79
N ARG A 909 5.64 33.78 15.60
CA ARG A 909 4.82 33.45 14.41
C ARG A 909 5.00 32.01 13.93
N LEU A 910 6.17 31.41 14.11
CA LEU A 910 6.41 29.99 13.79
C LEU A 910 5.66 29.02 14.72
N HIS A 911 5.40 29.42 15.96
CA HIS A 911 4.75 28.59 17.00
C HIS A 911 3.35 29.11 17.39
N GLU A 912 2.78 30.02 16.59
CA GLU A 912 1.55 30.74 16.94
C GLU A 912 0.34 29.81 17.06
N PHE A 913 0.31 28.72 16.30
CA PHE A 913 -0.82 27.78 16.20
C PHE A 913 -0.61 26.47 16.97
N ASP A 914 0.49 26.30 17.70
CA ASP A 914 0.90 25.00 18.27
C ASP A 914 -0.17 24.40 19.18
N GLU A 915 -0.84 25.22 19.99
CA GLU A 915 -1.92 24.78 20.89
C GLU A 915 -3.13 24.25 20.10
N GLN A 916 -3.54 24.97 19.07
CA GLN A 916 -4.66 24.55 18.20
C GLN A 916 -4.29 23.31 17.39
N VAL A 917 -3.08 23.25 16.83
CA VAL A 917 -2.54 22.09 16.11
C VAL A 917 -2.51 20.86 17.01
N ALA A 918 -2.05 21.00 18.26
CA ALA A 918 -2.03 19.91 19.23
C ALA A 918 -3.45 19.38 19.51
N ALA A 919 -4.43 20.27 19.70
CA ALA A 919 -5.82 19.87 19.91
C ALA A 919 -6.43 19.15 18.68
N VAL A 920 -6.17 19.64 17.46
CA VAL A 920 -6.60 18.97 16.22
C VAL A 920 -5.95 17.59 16.10
N ARG A 921 -4.63 17.48 16.32
CA ARG A 921 -3.90 16.21 16.26
C ARG A 921 -4.40 15.22 17.33
N GLU A 922 -4.73 15.68 18.54
CA GLU A 922 -5.36 14.85 19.58
C GLU A 922 -6.71 14.29 19.11
N GLY A 923 -7.49 15.11 18.40
CA GLY A 923 -8.74 14.69 17.74
C GLY A 923 -8.53 13.61 16.67
N MET A 924 -7.58 13.84 15.76
CA MET A 924 -7.21 12.90 14.71
C MET A 924 -6.77 11.55 15.28
N ALA A 925 -6.03 11.54 16.40
CA ALA A 925 -5.52 10.33 17.04
C ALA A 925 -6.63 9.38 17.54
N ARG A 926 -7.86 9.88 17.70
CA ARG A 926 -9.03 9.05 18.04
C ARG A 926 -9.55 8.23 16.86
N VAL A 927 -9.17 8.59 15.63
CA VAL A 927 -9.71 8.00 14.40
C VAL A 927 -8.61 7.36 13.55
N VAL A 928 -7.41 7.95 13.49
CA VAL A 928 -6.31 7.53 12.62
C VAL A 928 -4.97 7.49 13.36
N PRO A 929 -3.99 6.68 12.91
CA PRO A 929 -2.68 6.58 13.54
C PRO A 929 -1.82 7.83 13.31
N VAL A 930 -2.00 8.87 14.13
CA VAL A 930 -1.28 10.15 14.02
C VAL A 930 0.25 10.03 13.94
N PRO A 931 0.93 9.11 14.65
CA PRO A 931 2.38 8.95 14.50
C PRO A 931 2.83 8.64 13.07
N LEU A 932 1.99 7.95 12.27
CA LEU A 932 2.29 7.65 10.87
C LEU A 932 2.12 8.86 9.94
N LEU A 933 1.42 9.92 10.37
CA LEU A 933 1.29 11.16 9.59
C LEU A 933 2.64 11.88 9.40
N SER A 934 3.62 11.59 10.26
CA SER A 934 5.00 12.08 10.11
C SER A 934 5.69 11.64 8.81
N LEU A 935 5.19 10.60 8.15
CA LEU A 935 5.70 10.12 6.86
C LEU A 935 5.19 10.94 5.67
N PHE A 936 4.14 11.74 5.87
CA PHE A 936 3.45 12.47 4.82
C PHE A 936 3.85 13.95 4.83
N THR A 937 3.85 14.58 3.67
CA THR A 937 3.95 16.04 3.52
C THR A 937 2.60 16.70 3.79
N GLY A 938 2.58 18.02 4.00
CA GLY A 938 1.33 18.78 4.11
C GLY A 938 0.40 18.56 2.90
N TYR A 939 0.95 18.59 1.69
CA TYR A 939 0.20 18.36 0.45
C TYR A 939 -0.40 16.95 0.34
N GLU A 940 0.36 15.91 0.73
CA GLU A 940 -0.16 14.54 0.76
C GLU A 940 -1.30 14.41 1.80
N LEU A 941 -1.17 15.05 2.96
CA LEU A 941 -2.22 15.06 3.98
C LEU A 941 -3.49 15.79 3.52
N GLU A 942 -3.33 16.95 2.89
CA GLU A 942 -4.44 17.69 2.26
C GLU A 942 -5.16 16.80 1.24
N THR A 943 -4.42 16.14 0.37
CA THR A 943 -4.99 15.25 -0.66
C THR A 943 -5.78 14.09 -0.05
N MET A 944 -5.30 13.52 1.07
CA MET A 944 -6.02 12.46 1.79
C MET A 944 -7.32 12.94 2.44
N VAL A 945 -7.39 14.21 2.86
CA VAL A 945 -8.54 14.78 3.57
C VAL A 945 -9.55 15.42 2.61
N CYS A 946 -9.07 16.17 1.62
CA CYS A 946 -9.90 16.98 0.72
C CYS A 946 -10.09 16.32 -0.66
N GLY A 947 -9.37 15.24 -0.95
CA GLY A 947 -9.35 14.61 -2.28
C GLY A 947 -8.39 15.30 -3.25
N CYS A 948 -8.15 14.66 -4.40
CA CYS A 948 -7.27 15.22 -5.43
C CYS A 948 -8.02 16.26 -6.26
N PHE A 949 -7.59 17.52 -6.23
CA PHE A 949 -8.17 18.62 -7.02
C PHE A 949 -7.91 18.52 -8.54
N VAL A 950 -7.22 17.47 -9.01
CA VAL A 950 -6.95 17.23 -10.43
C VAL A 950 -8.07 16.38 -11.05
N LEU A 951 -9.29 16.91 -11.04
CA LEU A 951 -10.23 16.62 -12.12
C LEU A 951 -10.09 17.79 -13.11
N PRO A 952 -9.84 17.53 -14.42
CA PRO A 952 -9.96 18.61 -15.38
C PRO A 952 -11.37 19.18 -15.26
N ARG A 953 -11.49 20.51 -15.12
CA ARG A 953 -12.75 21.28 -15.04
C ARG A 953 -13.69 21.09 -16.26
N THR A 954 -13.47 20.10 -17.13
CA THR A 954 -14.31 19.76 -18.28
C THR A 954 -15.40 18.71 -17.99
N ALA A 955 -15.48 18.14 -16.79
CA ALA A 955 -16.51 17.13 -16.46
C ALA A 955 -17.70 17.64 -15.62
N LEU A 956 -17.94 18.97 -15.56
CA LEU A 956 -19.13 19.57 -14.94
C LEU A 956 -20.02 20.31 -15.95
N VAL A 957 -20.05 19.81 -17.19
CA VAL A 957 -21.13 20.06 -18.14
C VAL A 957 -21.48 18.73 -18.81
N HIS A 958 -22.21 17.87 -18.11
CA HIS A 958 -23.20 16.94 -18.69
C HIS A 958 -24.12 16.39 -17.61
#